data_AF-A0A5J6V9Z0-F1
#
_entry.id   AF-A0A5J6V9Z0-F1
#
_cell.length_a   1.000
_cell.length_b   1.000
_cell.length_c   1.000
_cell.angle_alpha   90.00
_cell.angle_beta   90.00
_cell.angle_gamma   90.00
#
_symmetry.space_group_name_H-M   'P 1'
#
loop_
_entity.id
_entity.type
_entity.pdbx_description
1 polymer ?
#
loop_
_entity_poly.entity_id
_entity_poly.type
_entity_poly.pdbx_seq_one_letter_code
_entity_poly.pdbx_strand_id
1 'polypeptide(L)'
;MTTAPVDEAAVLDGAHPHGYLLVSGGTTPAGDTQGWRAEPGLLPGVVLHLHPRTVLAHGRGGHGVVVLLGHPVDVVAGITDGDRIASRLAGTWDLGGQDALVREAATLGGRWTLLAAPRAGAAPAAGTGDELRGGVEQDGRGELLVVPDTHATQPVFYAVSDGRFALASTPALVARTLGLAVDEAALALLEELRRRRGGAVTYLPGLRTAYLGLAPLVPNCLLQVRLGTRPDQAPTVRHERFWPWREREETTDVRAVYRVFRERLGAHAQLLAGLGRPALSLTAGWDSRVTATVAADVLRARDGLAFTYVNPRDARAGRAAMADVTGASAVAAQLGLAHRVLRWRQPPPGGTFDVLHRRTYAPLSPSRGAAHAMWADLPRDGSIVQLQSNGGETGTTFIQARTGEPLSPVRLARMMMGATEGLEDLAGQMYDGYQDHAAMTADRLLGYDHHDLFYWEQRIGRWGWQKFTDGDFGHRILLPFNDRVLLETMLSLPYPQREAKVLFERILADEPAGRLPERRSAGRAPEATATTRLGALTRRVSTRLPGVAGRLGQRVGGRLERVDRDRAQLTGLDRLTWPRGYAVLPAAAPAARPGWARRELPGGTMTLEAHPALPHAQVPFEGGGVVVLGDPVDVEAGLTGAREVAGALAQQLRTHPGTPAAALAAVEARAATLAGGWLVLLSTPARTVVIPDPLVSLGLHLLEGGVGLVSHDGLAPGPSTCLGADHLLAAAGPLGVVPLHPVSLAVLVDLPGAARHAADQGWTRGSRLARHTELLRRRGPVWLGLTGEEGSRQLLELLAQDTADVQAISWWDRLAPDEAADPVFTASTLAATAGVPHRVLGLREDLDGAHGGPGRSARGVAEAALAASWPQDGRVQLPLSDALDQALPDDAVLWLGSRPVPPRALGAPAGPSAVCCNPRVIDLTQGVRPVALPFSDRLLSLLPR
;
A
#
# COMPACT_ATOMS: atom_id res chain seq x y z
N MET A 1 -0.19 27.64 16.99
CA MET A 1 -0.93 26.39 17.29
C MET A 1 -0.83 26.14 18.77
N THR A 2 -1.92 26.21 19.51
CA THR A 2 -1.98 25.76 20.91
C THR A 2 -1.74 24.26 20.93
N THR A 3 -0.74 23.78 21.66
CA THR A 3 -0.49 22.35 21.84
C THR A 3 -1.71 21.74 22.51
N ALA A 4 -2.33 20.75 21.88
CA ALA A 4 -3.39 19.98 22.53
C ALA A 4 -2.86 19.45 23.88
N PRO A 5 -3.64 19.52 24.97
CA PRO A 5 -3.20 19.02 26.26
C PRO A 5 -2.83 17.53 26.15
N VAL A 6 -1.75 17.14 26.82
CA VAL A 6 -1.35 15.73 26.95
C VAL A 6 -2.40 15.01 27.78
N ASP A 7 -2.96 13.95 27.23
CA ASP A 7 -3.81 13.03 27.98
C ASP A 7 -2.91 12.05 28.75
N GLU A 8 -2.62 12.37 30.01
CA GLU A 8 -1.75 11.54 30.87
C GLU A 8 -2.30 10.13 31.09
N ALA A 9 -3.62 9.94 31.12
CA ALA A 9 -4.22 8.62 31.25
C ALA A 9 -3.95 7.78 29.99
N ALA A 10 -4.11 8.37 28.80
CA ALA A 10 -3.75 7.72 27.54
C ALA A 10 -2.24 7.47 27.39
N VAL A 11 -1.38 8.32 27.99
CA VAL A 11 0.06 8.08 28.03
C VAL A 11 0.39 6.87 28.90
N LEU A 12 -0.20 6.75 30.08
CA LEU A 12 0.02 5.61 30.98
C LEU A 12 -0.55 4.30 30.41
N ASP A 13 -1.71 4.34 29.74
CA ASP A 13 -2.29 3.17 29.05
C ASP A 13 -1.55 2.81 27.74
N GLY A 14 -0.82 3.76 27.15
CA GLY A 14 -0.17 3.57 25.85
C GLY A 14 1.33 3.30 25.91
N ALA A 15 2.01 3.66 27.01
CA ALA A 15 3.45 3.47 27.15
C ALA A 15 3.81 2.01 27.44
N HIS A 16 4.88 1.52 26.80
CA HIS A 16 5.30 0.11 26.85
C HIS A 16 4.15 -0.84 26.47
N PRO A 17 3.54 -0.66 25.29
CA PRO A 17 2.36 -1.41 24.89
C PRO A 17 2.66 -2.92 24.84
N HIS A 18 1.73 -3.72 25.35
CA HIS A 18 1.92 -5.18 25.56
C HIS A 18 3.20 -5.51 26.36
N GLY A 19 3.59 -4.59 27.24
CA GLY A 19 4.78 -4.72 28.06
C GLY A 19 4.58 -5.51 29.33
N TYR A 20 5.70 -5.94 29.91
CA TYR A 20 5.72 -6.58 31.21
C TYR A 20 7.00 -6.19 31.97
N LEU A 21 6.93 -6.29 33.29
CA LEU A 21 8.05 -6.07 34.20
C LEU A 21 7.99 -7.14 35.30
N LEU A 22 9.04 -7.92 35.44
CA LEU A 22 9.25 -8.88 36.51
C LEU A 22 10.33 -8.35 37.44
N VAL A 23 10.06 -8.33 38.74
CA VAL A 23 10.99 -7.84 39.77
C VAL A 23 11.15 -8.86 40.88
N SER A 24 12.35 -8.97 41.44
CA SER A 24 12.58 -9.72 42.68
C SER A 24 11.80 -9.12 43.85
N GLY A 25 11.40 -9.96 44.81
CA GLY A 25 10.67 -9.53 46.01
C GLY A 25 11.32 -8.32 46.71
N GLY A 26 10.49 -7.38 47.18
CA GLY A 26 10.95 -6.15 47.85
C GLY A 26 11.46 -5.04 46.91
N THR A 27 11.55 -5.29 45.60
CA THR A 27 11.90 -4.27 44.62
C THR A 27 10.67 -3.46 44.23
N THR A 28 10.77 -2.12 44.31
CA THR A 28 9.69 -1.22 43.87
C THR A 28 9.68 -1.15 42.34
N PRO A 29 8.55 -1.42 41.66
CA PRO A 29 8.48 -1.35 40.21
C PRO A 29 8.57 0.10 39.71
N ALA A 30 8.98 0.30 38.46
CA ALA A 30 9.00 1.62 37.84
C ALA A 30 7.61 2.28 37.86
N GLY A 31 7.55 3.60 38.07
CA GLY A 31 6.29 4.36 38.10
C GLY A 31 5.43 4.26 36.83
N ASP A 32 6.05 3.97 35.68
CA ASP A 32 5.36 3.70 34.42
C ASP A 32 4.43 2.48 34.47
N THR A 33 4.59 1.61 35.48
CA THR A 33 3.72 0.45 35.70
C THR A 33 2.54 0.75 36.61
N GLN A 34 2.31 2.02 36.97
CA GLN A 34 1.13 2.42 37.74
C GLN A 34 -0.14 2.01 37.00
N GLY A 35 -1.01 1.26 37.66
CA GLY A 35 -2.25 0.72 37.08
C GLY A 35 -2.09 -0.60 36.34
N TRP A 36 -0.86 -1.11 36.18
CA TRP A 36 -0.62 -2.45 35.62
C TRP A 36 -1.10 -3.52 36.59
N ARG A 37 -1.58 -4.64 36.04
CA ARG A 37 -1.96 -5.81 36.82
C ARG A 37 -0.70 -6.44 37.44
N ALA A 38 -0.70 -6.65 38.75
CA ALA A 38 0.37 -7.35 39.45
C ALA A 38 -0.07 -8.78 39.79
N GLU A 39 0.80 -9.77 39.53
CA GLU A 39 0.56 -11.19 39.78
C GLU A 39 1.55 -11.72 40.84
N PRO A 40 1.39 -11.32 42.12
CA PRO A 40 2.25 -11.81 43.19
C PRO A 40 2.03 -13.31 43.43
N GLY A 41 3.12 -14.07 43.56
CA GLY A 41 3.06 -15.50 43.87
C GLY A 41 2.76 -16.42 42.68
N LEU A 42 2.62 -15.88 41.45
CA LEU A 42 2.54 -16.71 40.25
C LEU A 42 3.86 -17.47 40.02
N LEU A 43 4.98 -16.80 40.25
CA LEU A 43 6.33 -17.36 40.22
C LEU A 43 7.01 -17.11 41.59
N PRO A 44 7.74 -18.09 42.16
CA PRO A 44 8.40 -17.93 43.46
C PRO A 44 9.42 -16.78 43.47
N GLY A 45 9.40 -15.95 44.51
CA GLY A 45 10.43 -14.93 44.76
C GLY A 45 10.35 -13.67 43.90
N VAL A 46 9.35 -13.57 43.01
CA VAL A 46 9.18 -12.42 42.10
C VAL A 46 7.75 -11.92 42.06
N VAL A 47 7.57 -10.69 41.58
CA VAL A 47 6.29 -10.10 41.23
C VAL A 47 6.31 -9.75 39.75
N LEU A 48 5.28 -10.20 39.03
CA LEU A 48 5.08 -9.91 37.62
C LEU A 48 4.04 -8.81 37.45
N HIS A 49 4.44 -7.71 36.81
CA HIS A 49 3.60 -6.58 36.44
C HIS A 49 3.30 -6.62 34.94
N LEU A 50 2.03 -6.49 34.58
CA LEU A 50 1.53 -6.68 33.23
C LEU A 50 0.76 -5.44 32.77
N HIS A 51 1.20 -4.88 31.65
CA HIS A 51 0.43 -3.88 30.93
C HIS A 51 -0.98 -4.43 30.66
N PRO A 52 -2.05 -3.61 30.70
CA PRO A 52 -3.43 -4.09 30.51
C PRO A 52 -3.66 -4.90 29.22
N ARG A 53 -2.88 -4.59 28.18
CA ARG A 53 -2.90 -5.29 26.87
C ARG A 53 -2.04 -6.57 26.83
N THR A 54 -1.26 -6.87 27.86
CA THR A 54 -0.38 -8.06 27.88
C THR A 54 -1.18 -9.30 28.21
N VAL A 55 -1.23 -10.22 27.25
CA VAL A 55 -1.81 -11.55 27.44
C VAL A 55 -0.90 -12.38 28.34
N LEU A 56 -1.50 -12.98 29.35
CA LEU A 56 -0.87 -13.89 30.28
C LEU A 56 -1.57 -15.25 30.17
N ALA A 57 -0.79 -16.30 30.01
CA ALA A 57 -1.25 -17.66 30.16
C ALA A 57 -0.32 -18.43 31.09
N HIS A 58 -0.84 -19.45 31.77
CA HIS A 58 -0.01 -20.29 32.64
C HIS A 58 -0.49 -21.73 32.78
N GLY A 59 0.45 -22.64 32.99
CA GLY A 59 0.22 -24.05 33.29
C GLY A 59 0.99 -24.45 34.55
N ARG A 60 0.43 -25.37 35.34
CA ARG A 60 1.08 -25.92 36.53
C ARG A 60 1.25 -27.43 36.37
N GLY A 61 2.46 -27.90 36.60
CA GLY A 61 2.84 -29.30 36.62
C GLY A 61 3.39 -29.74 37.98
N GLY A 62 3.88 -30.96 38.05
CA GLY A 62 4.64 -31.52 39.17
C GLY A 62 5.98 -30.80 39.40
N HIS A 63 6.69 -30.43 38.33
CA HIS A 63 7.98 -29.73 38.44
C HIS A 63 7.85 -28.25 38.73
N GLY A 64 6.80 -27.57 38.26
CA GLY A 64 6.72 -26.12 38.44
C GLY A 64 5.57 -25.45 37.73
N VAL A 65 5.72 -24.14 37.57
CA VAL A 65 4.79 -23.27 36.86
C VAL A 65 5.45 -22.82 35.56
N VAL A 66 4.73 -22.95 34.45
CA VAL A 66 5.09 -22.38 33.15
C VAL A 66 4.17 -21.19 32.89
N VAL A 67 4.74 -20.06 32.53
CA VAL A 67 4.03 -18.82 32.20
C VAL A 67 4.41 -18.40 30.79
N LEU A 68 3.43 -18.02 29.99
CA LEU A 68 3.60 -17.46 28.65
C LEU A 68 3.07 -16.02 28.64
N LEU A 69 3.93 -15.09 28.23
CA LEU A 69 3.62 -13.67 28.08
C LEU A 69 3.48 -13.35 26.58
N GLY A 70 2.31 -12.92 26.14
CA GLY A 70 2.02 -12.63 24.73
C GLY A 70 1.15 -13.70 24.06
N HIS A 71 1.39 -13.96 22.77
CA HIS A 71 0.55 -14.80 21.92
C HIS A 71 1.34 -15.99 21.37
N PRO A 72 1.48 -17.08 22.16
CA PRO A 72 2.04 -18.33 21.67
C PRO A 72 1.10 -19.00 20.67
N VAL A 73 1.66 -19.66 19.66
CA VAL A 73 0.91 -20.47 18.68
C VAL A 73 1.58 -21.83 18.54
N ASP A 74 0.86 -22.90 18.87
CA ASP A 74 1.29 -24.25 18.54
C ASP A 74 0.70 -24.62 17.18
N VAL A 75 1.51 -24.41 16.13
CA VAL A 75 1.13 -24.64 14.74
C VAL A 75 0.86 -26.13 14.48
N VAL A 76 1.58 -27.02 15.18
CA VAL A 76 1.43 -28.48 15.00
C VAL A 76 0.10 -28.94 15.59
N ALA A 77 -0.27 -28.44 16.76
CA ALA A 77 -1.55 -28.77 17.38
C ALA A 77 -2.72 -27.91 16.87
N GLY A 78 -2.46 -26.85 16.07
CA GLY A 78 -3.48 -25.95 15.56
C GLY A 78 -4.17 -25.14 16.66
N ILE A 79 -3.46 -24.79 17.74
CA ILE A 79 -4.03 -24.09 18.89
C ILE A 79 -3.36 -22.72 19.11
N THR A 80 -4.18 -21.76 19.52
CA THR A 80 -3.78 -20.40 19.92
C THR A 80 -4.15 -20.07 21.36
N ASP A 81 -4.81 -21.00 22.06
CA ASP A 81 -5.16 -20.87 23.47
C ASP A 81 -3.88 -21.00 24.32
N GLY A 82 -3.45 -19.87 24.89
CA GLY A 82 -2.22 -19.80 25.66
C GLY A 82 -2.23 -20.69 26.89
N ASP A 83 -3.35 -20.84 27.60
CA ASP A 83 -3.43 -21.63 28.84
C ASP A 83 -3.34 -23.12 28.52
N ARG A 84 -3.96 -23.55 27.40
CA ARG A 84 -3.82 -24.91 26.89
C ARG A 84 -2.38 -25.20 26.47
N ILE A 85 -1.71 -24.27 25.79
CA ILE A 85 -0.29 -24.40 25.41
C ILE A 85 0.58 -24.46 26.67
N ALA A 86 0.40 -23.56 27.63
CA ALA A 86 1.18 -23.52 28.87
C ALA A 86 0.99 -24.78 29.72
N SER A 87 -0.23 -25.31 29.80
CA SER A 87 -0.52 -26.58 30.50
C SER A 87 0.18 -27.76 29.84
N ARG A 88 0.20 -27.81 28.50
CA ARG A 88 0.92 -28.84 27.75
C ARG A 88 2.43 -28.75 28.01
N LEU A 89 3.00 -27.55 27.94
CA LEU A 89 4.41 -27.33 28.25
C LEU A 89 4.77 -27.73 29.69
N ALA A 90 3.89 -27.48 30.66
CA ALA A 90 4.08 -27.95 32.03
C ALA A 90 4.10 -29.49 32.11
N GLY A 91 3.22 -30.17 31.38
CA GLY A 91 3.26 -31.64 31.26
C GLY A 91 4.54 -32.16 30.60
N THR A 92 5.06 -31.46 29.58
CA THR A 92 6.34 -31.80 28.96
C THR A 92 7.51 -31.61 29.92
N TRP A 93 7.46 -30.54 30.72
CA TRP A 93 8.43 -30.35 31.79
C TRP A 93 8.38 -31.56 32.74
N ASP A 94 7.20 -31.93 33.23
CA ASP A 94 6.99 -33.09 34.14
C ASP A 94 7.55 -34.40 33.61
N LEU A 95 7.49 -34.63 32.30
CA LEU A 95 7.93 -35.88 31.67
C LEU A 95 9.40 -35.89 31.26
N GLY A 96 9.95 -34.76 30.82
CA GLY A 96 11.25 -34.70 30.14
C GLY A 96 12.23 -33.67 30.71
N GLY A 97 11.88 -33.02 31.82
CA GLY A 97 12.71 -32.00 32.44
C GLY A 97 12.79 -30.69 31.65
N GLN A 98 13.73 -29.84 32.05
CA GLN A 98 13.87 -28.48 31.53
C GLN A 98 14.22 -28.46 30.03
N ASP A 99 15.07 -29.37 29.56
CA ASP A 99 15.50 -29.42 28.16
C ASP A 99 14.34 -29.75 27.22
N ALA A 100 13.45 -30.66 27.63
CA ALA A 100 12.25 -31.00 26.87
C ALA A 100 11.30 -29.79 26.79
N LEU A 101 11.10 -29.08 27.91
CA LEU A 101 10.32 -27.84 27.95
C LEU A 101 10.87 -26.79 26.98
N VAL A 102 12.18 -26.51 27.02
CA VAL A 102 12.82 -25.52 26.13
C VAL A 102 12.66 -25.91 24.66
N ARG A 103 12.89 -27.19 24.34
CA ARG A 103 12.76 -27.70 22.97
C ARG A 103 11.35 -27.54 22.43
N GLU A 104 10.33 -27.97 23.18
CA GLU A 104 8.95 -27.85 22.73
C GLU A 104 8.51 -26.39 22.63
N ALA A 105 8.81 -25.56 23.64
CA ALA A 105 8.50 -24.14 23.61
C ALA A 105 9.12 -23.45 22.39
N ALA A 106 10.37 -23.78 22.05
CA ALA A 106 11.04 -23.21 20.89
C ALA A 106 10.46 -23.64 19.53
N THR A 107 9.57 -24.64 19.47
CA THR A 107 8.80 -24.97 18.26
C THR A 107 7.52 -24.14 18.09
N LEU A 108 7.12 -23.39 19.13
CA LEU A 108 5.96 -22.51 19.06
C LEU A 108 6.23 -21.33 18.13
N GLY A 109 5.24 -21.03 17.30
CA GLY A 109 5.17 -19.77 16.58
C GLY A 109 4.57 -18.66 17.44
N GLY A 110 4.35 -17.50 16.83
CA GLY A 110 3.67 -16.37 17.48
C GLY A 110 4.67 -15.39 18.09
N ARG A 111 4.25 -14.59 19.08
CA ARG A 111 5.12 -13.58 19.71
C ARG A 111 4.94 -13.61 21.21
N TRP A 112 5.92 -14.18 21.91
CA TRP A 112 5.79 -14.59 23.29
C TRP A 112 7.13 -14.62 24.03
N THR A 113 7.06 -14.64 25.36
CA THR A 113 8.18 -14.96 26.25
C THR A 113 7.71 -16.02 27.24
N LEU A 114 8.50 -17.08 27.42
CA LEU A 114 8.25 -18.10 28.43
C LEU A 114 9.04 -17.78 29.69
N LEU A 115 8.36 -17.92 30.83
CA LEU A 115 8.96 -17.94 32.16
C LEU A 115 8.62 -19.28 32.81
N ALA A 116 9.59 -19.96 33.42
CA ALA A 116 9.31 -21.17 34.18
C ALA A 116 10.07 -21.18 35.50
N ALA A 117 9.41 -21.58 36.58
CA ALA A 117 10.02 -21.68 37.90
C ALA A 117 9.55 -22.95 38.62
N PRO A 118 10.47 -23.66 39.29
CA PRO A 118 10.14 -24.92 39.93
C PRO A 118 9.21 -24.70 41.12
N ARG A 119 8.39 -25.71 41.42
CA ARG A 119 7.46 -25.65 42.55
C ARG A 119 8.25 -25.63 43.85
N ALA A 120 7.84 -24.77 44.79
CA ALA A 120 8.43 -24.75 46.12
C ALA A 120 8.31 -26.14 46.78
N GLY A 121 9.46 -26.77 47.05
CA GLY A 121 9.53 -28.10 47.66
C GLY A 121 9.39 -29.29 46.70
N ALA A 122 9.41 -29.10 45.38
CA ALA A 122 9.56 -30.23 44.46
C ALA A 122 10.91 -30.92 44.71
N ALA A 123 10.89 -32.24 44.87
CA ALA A 123 12.13 -33.01 44.94
C ALA A 123 12.86 -32.89 43.59
N PRO A 124 14.21 -32.74 43.59
CA PRO A 124 14.97 -32.77 42.35
C PRO A 124 14.65 -34.06 41.59
N ALA A 125 14.44 -33.95 40.27
CA ALA A 125 14.07 -35.08 39.44
C ALA A 125 15.14 -36.18 39.54
N ALA A 126 14.78 -37.31 40.17
CA ALA A 126 15.68 -38.44 40.29
C ALA A 126 15.85 -39.10 38.92
N GLY A 127 16.95 -38.82 38.21
CA GLY A 127 17.34 -39.63 37.04
C GLY A 127 17.97 -38.94 35.83
N THR A 128 18.23 -37.63 35.81
CA THR A 128 19.04 -37.06 34.73
C THR A 128 20.52 -37.32 35.04
N GLY A 129 21.12 -38.30 34.37
CA GLY A 129 22.48 -38.82 34.57
C GLY A 129 23.64 -37.85 34.29
N ASP A 130 23.57 -36.63 34.82
CA ASP A 130 24.65 -35.63 34.80
C ASP A 130 25.54 -35.79 36.06
N GLU A 131 25.97 -37.03 36.37
CA GLU A 131 26.87 -37.36 37.49
C GLU A 131 28.27 -36.71 37.36
N LEU A 132 28.55 -36.01 36.25
CA LEU A 132 29.84 -35.37 35.98
C LEU A 132 29.90 -33.87 36.37
N ARG A 133 28.83 -33.28 36.92
CA ARG A 133 28.87 -31.91 37.47
C ARG A 133 28.91 -31.94 39.00
N GLY A 134 30.12 -31.92 39.55
CA GLY A 134 30.40 -32.14 40.96
C GLY A 134 29.58 -31.32 41.97
N GLY A 135 28.98 -32.04 42.91
CA GLY A 135 29.10 -31.80 44.37
C GLY A 135 28.43 -30.59 45.03
N VAL A 136 27.76 -29.69 44.30
CA VAL A 136 27.04 -28.57 44.94
C VAL A 136 25.59 -28.98 45.19
N GLU A 137 25.17 -29.00 46.45
CA GLU A 137 23.75 -29.16 46.85
C GLU A 137 22.88 -28.19 46.04
N GLN A 138 22.16 -28.73 45.05
CA GLN A 138 21.21 -27.99 44.24
C GLN A 138 19.91 -27.85 45.01
N ASP A 139 19.85 -26.87 45.94
CA ASP A 139 18.55 -26.35 46.37
C ASP A 139 17.97 -25.57 45.18
N GLY A 140 17.23 -26.25 44.30
CA GLY A 140 16.60 -25.68 43.10
C GLY A 140 15.54 -24.61 43.39
N ARG A 141 15.43 -24.13 44.64
CA ARG A 141 14.54 -23.05 45.05
C ARG A 141 15.04 -21.72 44.50
N GLY A 142 14.13 -20.99 43.84
CA GLY A 142 14.41 -19.65 43.31
C GLY A 142 15.13 -19.63 41.96
N GLU A 143 15.13 -20.75 41.22
CA GLU A 143 15.55 -20.78 39.82
C GLU A 143 14.41 -20.30 38.91
N LEU A 144 14.70 -19.40 37.98
CA LEU A 144 13.79 -18.89 36.97
C LEU A 144 14.44 -19.08 35.59
N LEU A 145 13.76 -19.82 34.73
CA LEU A 145 14.10 -20.00 33.33
C LEU A 145 13.34 -18.99 32.48
N VAL A 146 14.03 -18.35 31.54
CA VAL A 146 13.43 -17.43 30.56
C VAL A 146 13.82 -17.83 29.14
N VAL A 147 12.82 -18.05 28.28
CA VAL A 147 13.02 -18.43 26.88
C VAL A 147 12.28 -17.41 25.99
N PRO A 148 12.96 -16.75 25.04
CA PRO A 148 12.30 -15.85 24.10
C PRO A 148 11.63 -16.63 22.98
N ASP A 149 10.68 -16.01 22.28
CA ASP A 149 10.19 -16.53 20.99
C ASP A 149 11.32 -16.63 19.93
N THR A 150 10.98 -17.23 18.79
CA THR A 150 11.91 -17.55 17.70
C THR A 150 12.89 -16.42 17.37
N HIS A 151 12.46 -15.17 17.22
CA HIS A 151 13.32 -14.01 16.98
C HIS A 151 13.38 -13.00 18.13
N ALA A 152 13.04 -13.40 19.36
CA ALA A 152 12.93 -12.51 20.52
C ALA A 152 12.10 -11.24 20.23
N THR A 153 11.00 -11.41 19.48
CA THR A 153 10.15 -10.31 19.03
C THR A 153 9.28 -9.75 20.15
N GLN A 154 8.94 -10.57 21.15
CA GLN A 154 8.62 -10.11 22.50
C GLN A 154 9.97 -9.99 23.24
N PRO A 155 10.58 -8.79 23.29
CA PRO A 155 11.93 -8.62 23.79
C PRO A 155 12.02 -8.91 25.29
N VAL A 156 13.22 -9.29 25.72
CA VAL A 156 13.58 -9.48 27.12
C VAL A 156 14.85 -8.69 27.39
N PHE A 157 14.78 -7.79 28.35
CA PHE A 157 15.91 -7.05 28.90
C PHE A 157 16.02 -7.36 30.39
N TYR A 158 17.24 -7.47 30.91
CA TYR A 158 17.46 -7.82 32.31
C TYR A 158 18.70 -7.13 32.88
N ALA A 159 18.71 -7.00 34.21
CA ALA A 159 19.87 -6.55 34.97
C ALA A 159 19.80 -7.03 36.42
N VAL A 160 20.97 -7.09 37.05
CA VAL A 160 21.14 -7.24 38.50
C VAL A 160 21.90 -6.02 39.00
N SER A 161 21.37 -5.33 40.01
CA SER A 161 22.00 -4.15 40.61
C SER A 161 21.61 -4.03 42.08
N ASP A 162 22.58 -3.80 42.95
CA ASP A 162 22.40 -3.68 44.39
C ASP A 162 21.64 -4.86 45.03
N GLY A 163 21.95 -6.08 44.59
CA GLY A 163 21.28 -7.30 45.06
C GLY A 163 19.82 -7.44 44.61
N ARG A 164 19.34 -6.58 43.70
CA ARG A 164 17.99 -6.64 43.13
C ARG A 164 18.05 -7.12 41.69
N PHE A 165 17.01 -7.83 41.27
CA PHE A 165 16.85 -8.32 39.89
C PHE A 165 15.58 -7.73 39.27
N ALA A 166 15.70 -7.31 38.01
CA ALA A 166 14.56 -6.94 37.19
C ALA A 166 14.72 -7.42 35.75
N LEU A 167 13.58 -7.76 35.14
CA LEU A 167 13.48 -8.19 33.75
C LEU A 167 12.23 -7.57 33.12
N ALA A 168 12.31 -7.05 31.90
CA ALA A 168 11.17 -6.40 31.25
C ALA A 168 11.21 -6.46 29.72
N SER A 169 10.09 -6.11 29.10
CA SER A 169 9.98 -5.97 27.64
C SER A 169 10.59 -4.68 27.08
N THR A 170 10.99 -3.72 27.91
CA THR A 170 11.68 -2.51 27.45
C THR A 170 12.87 -2.20 28.36
N PRO A 171 13.96 -1.64 27.83
CA PRO A 171 15.14 -1.31 28.63
C PRO A 171 14.84 -0.23 29.67
N ALA A 172 13.96 0.73 29.34
CA ALA A 172 13.58 1.81 30.23
C ALA A 172 12.88 1.32 31.52
N LEU A 173 12.07 0.25 31.44
CA LEU A 173 11.41 -0.32 32.62
C LEU A 173 12.41 -0.92 33.61
N VAL A 174 13.38 -1.70 33.13
CA VAL A 174 14.45 -2.28 33.97
C VAL A 174 15.30 -1.16 34.57
N ALA A 175 15.73 -0.22 33.74
CA ALA A 175 16.61 0.86 34.16
C ALA A 175 15.99 1.74 35.25
N ARG A 176 14.71 2.13 35.11
CA ARG A 176 14.03 2.93 36.14
C ARG A 176 13.75 2.15 37.42
N THR A 177 13.45 0.86 37.31
CA THR A 177 13.21 -0.03 38.47
C THR A 177 14.47 -0.18 39.32
N LEU A 178 15.62 -0.35 38.68
CA LEU A 178 16.89 -0.59 39.37
C LEU A 178 17.70 0.70 39.61
N GLY A 179 17.36 1.81 38.95
CA GLY A 179 18.12 3.06 39.03
C GLY A 179 19.39 3.06 38.19
N LEU A 180 19.38 2.37 37.04
CA LEU A 180 20.55 2.26 36.16
C LEU A 180 20.85 3.60 35.46
N ALA A 181 22.13 3.95 35.40
CA ALA A 181 22.60 5.13 34.70
C ALA A 181 22.51 4.96 33.17
N VAL A 182 22.31 6.08 32.48
CA VAL A 182 22.38 6.14 31.01
C VAL A 182 23.80 5.85 30.54
N ASP A 183 23.94 5.06 29.47
CA ASP A 183 25.22 4.83 28.80
C ASP A 183 25.43 5.89 27.70
N GLU A 184 26.02 7.02 28.09
CA GLU A 184 26.30 8.13 27.17
C GLU A 184 27.24 7.73 26.02
N ALA A 185 28.14 6.77 26.25
CA ALA A 185 29.03 6.27 25.19
C ALA A 185 28.25 5.46 24.14
N ALA A 186 27.28 4.65 24.56
CA ALA A 186 26.38 3.96 23.63
C ALA A 186 25.54 4.98 22.83
N LEU A 187 25.02 6.03 23.46
CA LEU A 187 24.26 7.07 22.76
C LEU A 187 25.13 7.84 21.74
N ALA A 188 26.36 8.19 22.12
CA ALA A 188 27.32 8.82 21.22
C ALA A 188 27.67 7.90 20.04
N LEU A 189 27.87 6.60 20.29
CA LEU A 189 28.07 5.61 19.23
C LEU A 189 26.88 5.57 18.27
N LEU A 190 25.65 5.54 18.77
CA LEU A 190 24.46 5.53 17.92
C LEU A 190 24.39 6.76 17.01
N GLU A 191 24.69 7.94 17.55
CA GLU A 191 24.69 9.17 16.78
C GLU A 191 25.79 9.17 15.70
N GLU A 192 26.98 8.68 16.05
CA GLU A 192 28.06 8.49 15.10
C GLU A 192 27.67 7.53 13.96
N LEU A 193 27.01 6.41 14.28
CA LEU A 193 26.51 5.47 13.27
C LEU A 193 25.43 6.10 12.38
N ARG A 194 24.54 6.93 12.92
CA ARG A 194 23.54 7.68 12.15
C ARG A 194 24.19 8.69 11.20
N ARG A 195 25.24 9.36 11.67
CA ARG A 195 26.03 10.30 10.85
C ARG A 195 26.73 9.59 9.70
N ARG A 196 27.35 8.42 9.94
CA ARG A 196 28.00 7.62 8.87
C ARG A 196 27.00 7.00 7.90
N ARG A 197 25.75 6.78 8.33
CA ARG A 197 24.73 6.08 7.54
C ARG A 197 23.43 6.88 7.42
N GLY A 198 23.54 8.14 7.00
CA GLY A 198 22.40 9.04 6.84
C GLY A 198 21.27 8.42 6.02
N GLY A 199 20.05 8.43 6.58
CA GLY A 199 18.84 7.90 5.94
C GLY A 199 18.64 6.38 6.06
N ALA A 200 19.63 5.64 6.57
CA ALA A 200 19.46 4.21 6.82
C ALA A 200 18.91 3.93 8.22
N VAL A 201 18.38 2.72 8.38
CA VAL A 201 18.00 2.19 9.69
C VAL A 201 19.25 1.92 10.51
N THR A 202 19.35 2.58 11.67
CA THR A 202 20.46 2.45 12.62
C THR A 202 19.92 2.21 14.03
N TYR A 203 20.57 1.31 14.76
CA TYR A 203 20.23 0.88 16.12
C TYR A 203 21.51 0.58 16.90
N LEU A 204 21.41 0.43 18.23
CA LEU A 204 22.55 0.06 19.07
C LEU A 204 23.00 -1.38 18.78
N PRO A 205 24.26 -1.60 18.35
CA PRO A 205 24.76 -2.91 17.94
C PRO A 205 25.15 -3.81 19.12
N GLY A 206 25.26 -5.11 18.85
CA GLY A 206 25.76 -6.11 19.78
C GLY A 206 24.88 -6.23 21.02
N LEU A 207 25.52 -6.18 22.18
CA LEU A 207 24.87 -6.24 23.50
C LEU A 207 24.52 -4.85 24.05
N ARG A 208 24.91 -3.78 23.34
CA ARG A 208 24.74 -2.41 23.84
C ARG A 208 23.28 -2.05 24.00
N THR A 209 23.00 -1.33 25.09
CA THR A 209 21.72 -0.68 25.35
C THR A 209 21.97 0.77 25.74
N ALA A 210 20.91 1.55 25.95
CA ALA A 210 21.05 2.93 26.37
C ALA A 210 21.38 3.09 27.87
N TYR A 211 21.59 1.98 28.58
CA TYR A 211 21.79 1.96 30.03
C TYR A 211 22.96 1.04 30.40
N LEU A 212 23.73 1.46 31.41
CA LEU A 212 24.85 0.69 31.94
C LEU A 212 24.36 -0.53 32.73
N GLY A 213 25.04 -1.66 32.56
CA GLY A 213 24.73 -2.91 33.28
C GLY A 213 23.45 -3.63 32.84
N LEU A 214 22.78 -3.14 31.79
CA LEU A 214 21.56 -3.74 31.24
C LEU A 214 21.89 -4.56 29.99
N ALA A 215 21.46 -5.82 29.99
CA ALA A 215 21.70 -6.75 28.91
C ALA A 215 20.38 -7.16 28.23
N PRO A 216 20.38 -7.36 26.89
CA PRO A 216 19.28 -8.02 26.21
C PRO A 216 19.43 -9.55 26.24
N LEU A 217 18.31 -10.27 26.18
CA LEU A 217 18.31 -11.68 25.78
C LEU A 217 18.17 -11.74 24.26
N VAL A 218 19.19 -12.27 23.60
CA VAL A 218 19.19 -12.44 22.14
C VAL A 218 18.42 -13.71 21.74
N PRO A 219 17.91 -13.79 20.50
CA PRO A 219 17.32 -15.02 19.98
C PRO A 219 18.25 -16.23 20.14
N ASN A 220 17.67 -17.43 20.21
CA ASN A 220 18.39 -18.71 20.34
C ASN A 220 19.15 -18.92 21.66
N CYS A 221 19.02 -17.97 22.58
CA CYS A 221 19.60 -18.04 23.91
C CYS A 221 18.49 -17.95 24.97
N LEU A 222 18.78 -18.49 26.15
CA LEU A 222 17.91 -18.49 27.32
C LEU A 222 18.63 -17.84 28.51
N LEU A 223 17.85 -17.44 29.52
CA LEU A 223 18.38 -17.01 30.80
C LEU A 223 17.98 -18.01 31.88
N GLN A 224 18.94 -18.29 32.77
CA GLN A 224 18.72 -18.93 34.04
C GLN A 224 19.05 -17.93 35.14
N VAL A 225 18.08 -17.63 35.98
CA VAL A 225 18.20 -16.65 37.05
C VAL A 225 18.06 -17.38 38.37
N ARG A 226 19.02 -17.21 39.27
CA ARG A 226 18.91 -17.64 40.67
C ARG A 226 18.66 -16.42 41.51
N LEU A 227 17.48 -16.31 42.09
CA LEU A 227 17.04 -15.10 42.80
C LEU A 227 17.67 -14.92 44.18
N GLY A 228 18.33 -15.96 44.71
CA GLY A 228 18.80 -16.02 46.09
C GLY A 228 17.68 -16.45 47.05
N THR A 229 17.95 -17.40 47.94
CA THR A 229 16.95 -17.87 48.93
C THR A 229 17.03 -17.09 50.25
N ARG A 230 18.10 -16.32 50.44
CA ARG A 230 18.36 -15.51 51.63
C ARG A 230 18.61 -14.04 51.25
N PRO A 231 18.25 -13.07 52.12
CA PRO A 231 18.46 -11.64 51.84
C PRO A 231 19.92 -11.24 51.55
N ASP A 232 20.91 -12.02 52.01
CA ASP A 232 22.34 -11.80 51.78
C ASP A 232 22.86 -12.38 50.46
N GLN A 233 22.07 -13.19 49.77
CA GLN A 233 22.47 -13.82 48.51
C GLN A 233 21.97 -13.00 47.31
N ALA A 234 22.87 -12.29 46.66
CA ALA A 234 22.55 -11.54 45.45
C ALA A 234 22.05 -12.46 44.32
N PRO A 235 21.07 -12.01 43.51
CA PRO A 235 20.65 -12.74 42.33
C PRO A 235 21.82 -12.97 41.36
N THR A 236 21.85 -14.13 40.72
CA THR A 236 22.81 -14.43 39.66
C THR A 236 22.09 -14.78 38.37
N VAL A 237 22.68 -14.41 37.24
CA VAL A 237 22.12 -14.67 35.92
C VAL A 237 23.15 -15.42 35.10
N ARG A 238 22.71 -16.50 34.45
CA ARG A 238 23.47 -17.23 33.44
C ARG A 238 22.75 -17.13 32.11
N HIS A 239 23.49 -16.77 31.09
CA HIS A 239 23.06 -16.74 29.69
C HIS A 239 23.60 -17.97 28.97
N GLU A 240 22.79 -18.61 28.14
CA GLU A 240 23.21 -19.80 27.39
C GLU A 240 22.51 -19.91 26.04
N ARG A 241 23.27 -20.22 24.97
CA ARG A 241 22.72 -20.65 23.68
C ARG A 241 22.07 -22.03 23.83
N PHE A 242 20.77 -22.12 23.60
CA PHE A 242 20.03 -23.39 23.66
C PHE A 242 19.82 -24.03 22.28
N TRP A 243 19.94 -23.26 21.19
CA TRP A 243 19.73 -23.74 19.82
C TRP A 243 20.91 -23.32 18.92
N PRO A 244 21.30 -24.14 17.92
CA PRO A 244 20.70 -25.39 17.44
C PRO A 244 20.94 -26.61 18.33
N TRP A 245 20.11 -27.64 18.17
CA TRP A 245 20.25 -28.92 18.91
C TRP A 245 20.80 -30.08 18.07
N ARG A 246 20.81 -29.93 16.75
CA ARG A 246 21.29 -30.94 15.80
C ARG A 246 22.02 -30.26 14.66
N GLU A 247 22.89 -31.01 14.00
CA GLU A 247 23.55 -30.57 12.78
C GLU A 247 22.52 -30.19 11.72
N ARG A 248 22.77 -29.09 11.00
CA ARG A 248 21.95 -28.67 9.87
C ARG A 248 21.99 -29.73 8.78
N GLU A 249 20.83 -30.30 8.48
CA GLU A 249 20.64 -31.19 7.33
C GLU A 249 20.32 -30.37 6.07
N GLU A 250 21.27 -30.30 5.14
CA GLU A 250 21.04 -29.68 3.83
C GLU A 250 20.34 -30.64 2.87
N THR A 251 19.34 -30.13 2.12
CA THR A 251 18.62 -30.86 1.07
C THR A 251 18.42 -30.00 -0.17
N THR A 252 18.63 -30.59 -1.35
CA THR A 252 18.39 -29.95 -2.64
C THR A 252 16.97 -30.19 -3.18
N ASP A 253 16.14 -30.98 -2.47
CA ASP A 253 14.75 -31.26 -2.86
C ASP A 253 13.82 -30.08 -2.53
N VAL A 254 13.85 -29.09 -3.41
CA VAL A 254 13.00 -27.88 -3.32
C VAL A 254 11.52 -28.24 -3.25
N ARG A 255 11.06 -29.31 -3.90
CA ARG A 255 9.64 -29.68 -3.92
C ARG A 255 9.18 -30.20 -2.56
N ALA A 256 9.97 -31.06 -1.93
CA ALA A 256 9.65 -31.56 -0.58
C ALA A 256 9.65 -30.41 0.44
N VAL A 257 10.67 -29.55 0.40
CA VAL A 257 10.76 -28.38 1.28
C VAL A 257 9.60 -27.41 1.04
N TYR A 258 9.26 -27.14 -0.21
CA TYR A 258 8.15 -26.26 -0.58
C TYR A 258 6.81 -26.72 0.01
N ARG A 259 6.51 -28.02 -0.05
CA ARG A 259 5.28 -28.57 0.52
C ARG A 259 5.18 -28.28 2.03
N VAL A 260 6.23 -28.59 2.78
CA VAL A 260 6.28 -28.35 4.24
C VAL A 260 6.20 -26.86 4.56
N PHE A 261 6.96 -26.04 3.83
CA PHE A 261 6.96 -24.59 3.96
C PHE A 261 5.57 -23.98 3.71
N ARG A 262 4.91 -24.33 2.60
CA ARG A 262 3.60 -23.79 2.22
C ARG A 262 2.51 -24.17 3.21
N GLU A 263 2.50 -25.41 3.68
CA GLU A 263 1.55 -25.93 4.67
C GLU A 263 1.74 -25.21 6.01
N ARG A 264 2.98 -25.17 6.52
CA ARG A 264 3.28 -24.59 7.82
C ARG A 264 3.06 -23.07 7.86
N LEU A 265 3.54 -22.34 6.85
CA LEU A 265 3.33 -20.89 6.77
C LEU A 265 1.83 -20.55 6.65
N GLY A 266 1.08 -21.33 5.86
CA GLY A 266 -0.37 -21.16 5.73
C GLY A 266 -1.10 -21.37 7.05
N ALA A 267 -0.82 -22.48 7.74
CA ALA A 267 -1.39 -22.79 9.04
C ALA A 267 -1.05 -21.71 10.08
N HIS A 268 0.22 -21.28 10.14
CA HIS A 268 0.64 -20.26 11.09
C HIS A 268 -0.03 -18.91 10.81
N ALA A 269 -0.07 -18.46 9.55
CA ALA A 269 -0.74 -17.22 9.18
C ALA A 269 -2.24 -17.23 9.53
N GLN A 270 -2.93 -18.36 9.30
CA GLN A 270 -4.34 -18.53 9.64
C GLN A 270 -4.59 -18.47 11.16
N LEU A 271 -3.72 -19.10 11.95
CA LEU A 271 -3.80 -19.07 13.42
C LEU A 271 -3.55 -17.65 13.96
N LEU A 272 -2.52 -16.96 13.45
CA LEU A 272 -2.23 -15.57 13.85
C LEU A 272 -3.38 -14.63 13.49
N ALA A 273 -3.94 -14.76 12.29
CA ALA A 273 -5.11 -14.01 11.86
C ALA A 273 -6.38 -14.36 12.64
N GLY A 274 -6.37 -15.42 13.46
CA GLY A 274 -7.47 -15.79 14.35
C GLY A 274 -7.48 -15.11 15.70
N LEU A 275 -6.40 -14.38 16.03
CA LEU A 275 -6.26 -13.69 17.31
C LEU A 275 -6.98 -12.32 17.35
N GLY A 276 -7.53 -11.86 16.22
CA GLY A 276 -8.26 -10.60 16.11
C GLY A 276 -8.66 -10.32 14.66
N ARG A 277 -9.05 -9.07 14.37
CA ARG A 277 -9.28 -8.60 13.00
C ARG A 277 -7.94 -8.45 12.27
N PRO A 278 -7.64 -9.24 11.24
CA PRO A 278 -6.31 -9.25 10.67
C PRO A 278 -6.05 -8.01 9.81
N ALA A 279 -4.90 -7.37 10.03
CA ALA A 279 -4.34 -6.38 9.12
C ALA A 279 -3.00 -6.87 8.58
N LEU A 280 -2.64 -6.58 7.34
CA LEU A 280 -1.34 -6.97 6.77
C LEU A 280 -0.56 -5.74 6.33
N SER A 281 0.64 -5.55 6.87
CA SER A 281 1.57 -4.56 6.26
C SER A 281 2.12 -5.13 4.95
N LEU A 282 1.61 -4.63 3.84
CA LEU A 282 1.93 -5.05 2.48
C LEU A 282 2.94 -4.10 1.84
N THR A 283 3.89 -4.66 1.10
CA THR A 283 4.91 -3.95 0.31
C THR A 283 4.97 -4.62 -1.08
N ALA A 284 5.72 -4.05 -2.03
CA ALA A 284 6.02 -4.73 -3.29
C ALA A 284 7.07 -5.85 -3.11
N GLY A 285 7.69 -5.94 -1.93
CA GLY A 285 8.66 -6.96 -1.56
C GLY A 285 8.08 -8.38 -1.55
N TRP A 286 8.94 -9.37 -1.71
CA TRP A 286 8.54 -10.78 -1.80
C TRP A 286 7.85 -11.28 -0.53
N ASP A 287 8.40 -10.94 0.63
CA ASP A 287 8.02 -11.50 1.93
C ASP A 287 6.57 -11.16 2.29
N SER A 288 6.17 -9.91 2.06
CA SER A 288 4.82 -9.42 2.30
C SER A 288 3.82 -9.93 1.26
N ARG A 289 4.22 -10.04 -0.02
CA ARG A 289 3.37 -10.65 -1.07
C ARG A 289 3.12 -12.13 -0.82
N VAL A 290 4.13 -12.89 -0.39
CA VAL A 290 3.98 -14.28 0.02
C VAL A 290 3.04 -14.40 1.21
N THR A 291 3.20 -13.54 2.22
CA THR A 291 2.28 -13.51 3.37
C THR A 291 0.85 -13.16 2.95
N ALA A 292 0.67 -12.16 2.09
CA ALA A 292 -0.64 -11.77 1.56
C ALA A 292 -1.31 -12.94 0.84
N THR A 293 -0.54 -13.64 0.00
CA THR A 293 -1.01 -14.78 -0.77
C THR A 293 -1.53 -15.90 0.13
N VAL A 294 -0.77 -16.28 1.15
CA VAL A 294 -1.20 -17.37 2.05
C VAL A 294 -2.29 -16.95 3.03
N ALA A 295 -2.42 -15.65 3.32
CA ALA A 295 -3.39 -15.12 4.28
C ALA A 295 -4.64 -14.50 3.63
N ALA A 296 -4.72 -14.44 2.29
CA ALA A 296 -5.78 -13.71 1.59
C ALA A 296 -7.19 -14.18 1.98
N ASP A 297 -7.40 -15.49 2.08
CA ASP A 297 -8.69 -16.07 2.43
C ASP A 297 -9.12 -15.69 3.85
N VAL A 298 -8.20 -15.79 4.82
CA VAL A 298 -8.51 -15.45 6.21
C VAL A 298 -8.65 -13.94 6.42
N LEU A 299 -7.92 -13.11 5.66
CA LEU A 299 -8.09 -11.67 5.65
C LEU A 299 -9.51 -11.31 5.17
N ARG A 300 -9.96 -11.85 4.03
CA ARG A 300 -11.31 -11.60 3.51
C ARG A 300 -12.41 -12.12 4.44
N ALA A 301 -12.24 -13.33 4.96
CA ALA A 301 -13.24 -13.96 5.84
C ALA A 301 -13.43 -13.25 7.18
N ARG A 302 -12.51 -12.38 7.60
CA ARG A 302 -12.53 -11.70 8.90
C ARG A 302 -12.55 -10.18 8.80
N ASP A 303 -13.06 -9.64 7.69
CA ASP A 303 -13.10 -8.18 7.47
C ASP A 303 -11.72 -7.52 7.69
N GLY A 304 -10.68 -8.23 7.23
CA GLY A 304 -9.30 -7.81 7.30
C GLY A 304 -8.91 -6.89 6.15
N LEU A 305 -7.78 -6.20 6.31
CA LEU A 305 -7.26 -5.27 5.31
C LEU A 305 -5.75 -5.40 5.13
N ALA A 306 -5.26 -5.05 3.95
CA ALA A 306 -3.85 -4.78 3.71
C ALA A 306 -3.58 -3.27 3.85
N PHE A 307 -2.38 -2.89 4.23
CA PHE A 307 -1.98 -1.49 4.22
C PHE A 307 -0.49 -1.31 3.92
N THR A 308 -0.15 -0.12 3.41
CA THR A 308 1.23 0.28 3.13
C THR A 308 1.42 1.71 3.63
N TYR A 309 2.48 2.02 4.33
CA TYR A 309 2.78 3.42 4.65
C TYR A 309 3.76 4.00 3.66
N VAL A 310 3.63 5.30 3.40
CA VAL A 310 4.53 6.04 2.51
C VAL A 310 4.95 7.33 3.16
N ASN A 311 6.24 7.63 3.07
CA ASN A 311 6.77 8.95 3.36
C ASN A 311 6.72 9.80 2.09
N PRO A 312 5.87 10.84 2.02
CA PRO A 312 5.78 11.70 0.84
C PRO A 312 7.13 12.30 0.42
N ARG A 313 8.03 12.54 1.37
CA ARG A 313 9.39 13.03 1.08
C ARG A 313 10.23 11.98 0.36
N ASP A 314 10.14 10.72 0.79
CA ASP A 314 10.86 9.62 0.15
C ASP A 314 10.27 9.31 -1.23
N ALA A 315 8.96 9.38 -1.39
CA ALA A 315 8.28 9.26 -2.68
C ALA A 315 8.68 10.38 -3.68
N ARG A 316 8.93 11.59 -3.19
CA ARG A 316 9.51 12.68 -4.01
C ARG A 316 10.95 12.38 -4.39
N ALA A 317 11.78 12.04 -3.40
CA ALA A 317 13.22 11.85 -3.56
C ALA A 317 13.57 10.60 -4.39
N GLY A 318 12.77 9.54 -4.31
CA GLY A 318 13.05 8.26 -4.92
C GLY A 318 11.80 7.56 -5.46
N ARG A 319 11.96 6.86 -6.59
CA ARG A 319 10.90 6.06 -7.22
C ARG A 319 10.59 4.79 -6.45
N ALA A 320 11.56 4.24 -5.72
CA ALA A 320 11.38 2.98 -5.00
C ALA A 320 10.24 3.05 -3.96
N ALA A 321 10.11 4.17 -3.24
CA ALA A 321 9.09 4.33 -2.22
C ALA A 321 7.67 4.30 -2.80
N MET A 322 7.48 4.82 -4.01
CA MET A 322 6.17 4.82 -4.65
C MET A 322 5.91 3.56 -5.49
N ALA A 323 6.96 2.95 -6.07
CA ALA A 323 6.85 1.61 -6.65
C ALA A 323 6.41 0.58 -5.59
N ASP A 324 6.84 0.76 -4.35
CA ASP A 324 6.41 -0.08 -3.23
C ASP A 324 4.91 0.08 -2.94
N VAL A 325 4.40 1.31 -2.91
CA VAL A 325 2.98 1.62 -2.69
C VAL A 325 2.11 1.10 -3.83
N THR A 326 2.49 1.42 -5.07
CA THR A 326 1.71 1.05 -6.26
C THR A 326 1.73 -0.47 -6.47
N GLY A 327 2.86 -1.12 -6.24
CA GLY A 327 2.99 -2.58 -6.28
C GLY A 327 2.19 -3.28 -5.18
N ALA A 328 2.28 -2.81 -3.93
CA ALA A 328 1.48 -3.35 -2.83
C ALA A 328 -0.02 -3.21 -3.07
N SER A 329 -0.44 -2.02 -3.51
CA SER A 329 -1.84 -1.72 -3.80
C SER A 329 -2.39 -2.57 -4.96
N ALA A 330 -1.59 -2.79 -6.00
CA ALA A 330 -1.97 -3.67 -7.10
C ALA A 330 -2.14 -5.13 -6.64
N VAL A 331 -1.22 -5.65 -5.83
CA VAL A 331 -1.31 -7.01 -5.29
C VAL A 331 -2.51 -7.16 -4.36
N ALA A 332 -2.78 -6.18 -3.49
CA ALA A 332 -3.98 -6.21 -2.66
C ALA A 332 -5.26 -6.26 -3.50
N ALA A 333 -5.35 -5.43 -4.54
CA ALA A 333 -6.49 -5.43 -5.45
C ALA A 333 -6.65 -6.78 -6.18
N GLN A 334 -5.54 -7.36 -6.68
CA GLN A 334 -5.55 -8.67 -7.33
C GLN A 334 -6.00 -9.81 -6.41
N LEU A 335 -5.64 -9.74 -5.11
CA LEU A 335 -6.06 -10.69 -4.08
C LEU A 335 -7.47 -10.40 -3.52
N GLY A 336 -8.16 -9.35 -3.99
CA GLY A 336 -9.46 -8.95 -3.47
C GLY A 336 -9.41 -8.46 -2.02
N LEU A 337 -8.30 -7.83 -1.62
CA LEU A 337 -8.10 -7.28 -0.28
C LEU A 337 -8.37 -5.78 -0.27
N ALA A 338 -9.12 -5.30 0.73
CA ALA A 338 -9.19 -3.88 1.04
C ALA A 338 -7.76 -3.36 1.31
N HIS A 339 -7.36 -2.27 0.66
CA HIS A 339 -6.02 -1.71 0.80
C HIS A 339 -6.08 -0.29 1.34
N ARG A 340 -5.17 0.02 2.27
CA ARG A 340 -5.02 1.36 2.80
C ARG A 340 -3.58 1.86 2.69
N VAL A 341 -3.40 3.01 2.07
CA VAL A 341 -2.15 3.77 2.15
C VAL A 341 -2.17 4.69 3.37
N LEU A 342 -1.20 4.52 4.27
CA LEU A 342 -1.02 5.34 5.47
C LEU A 342 0.01 6.45 5.22
N ARG A 343 -0.27 7.66 5.72
CA ARG A 343 0.65 8.80 5.56
C ARG A 343 1.66 8.80 6.70
N TRP A 344 2.92 8.48 6.39
CA TRP A 344 4.02 8.68 7.33
C TRP A 344 4.11 10.16 7.69
N ARG A 345 4.10 10.46 8.99
CA ARG A 345 4.19 11.83 9.52
C ARG A 345 4.67 11.84 10.96
N GLN A 346 5.48 12.82 11.32
CA GLN A 346 5.90 12.99 12.71
C GLN A 346 4.68 13.37 13.58
N PRO A 347 4.59 12.86 14.83
CA PRO A 347 3.59 13.34 15.77
C PRO A 347 3.84 14.81 16.14
N PRO A 348 2.79 15.57 16.50
CA PRO A 348 2.98 16.90 17.09
C PRO A 348 3.93 16.83 18.29
N PRO A 349 4.98 17.66 18.34
CA PRO A 349 5.89 17.70 19.49
C PRO A 349 5.13 17.97 20.79
N GLY A 350 5.35 17.14 21.80
CA GLY A 350 4.66 17.24 23.09
C GLY A 350 3.20 16.78 23.06
N GLY A 351 2.68 16.25 21.95
CA GLY A 351 1.36 15.61 21.93
C GLY A 351 1.37 14.23 22.60
N THR A 352 0.18 13.69 22.91
CA THR A 352 0.00 12.40 23.61
C THR A 352 0.87 11.27 23.03
N PHE A 353 0.82 11.05 21.70
CA PHE A 353 1.63 10.01 21.05
C PHE A 353 3.14 10.26 21.18
N ASP A 354 3.58 11.51 21.07
CA ASP A 354 4.99 11.85 21.21
C ASP A 354 5.50 11.53 22.63
N VAL A 355 4.71 11.87 23.64
CA VAL A 355 5.05 11.60 25.06
C VAL A 355 5.13 10.11 25.34
N LEU A 356 4.10 9.32 24.99
CA LEU A 356 4.10 7.88 25.27
C LEU A 356 5.19 7.13 24.51
N HIS A 357 5.49 7.54 23.27
CA HIS A 357 6.58 6.93 22.49
C HIS A 357 7.93 7.22 23.13
N ARG A 358 8.19 8.47 23.54
CA ARG A 358 9.43 8.82 24.26
C ARG A 358 9.54 8.10 25.59
N ARG A 359 8.46 7.96 26.36
CA ARG A 359 8.48 7.20 27.63
C ARG A 359 8.88 5.75 27.42
N THR A 360 8.42 5.13 26.32
CA THR A 360 8.69 3.72 25.97
C THR A 360 10.17 3.47 25.63
N TYR A 361 10.78 4.36 24.83
CA TYR A 361 12.14 4.16 24.31
C TYR A 361 13.23 4.92 25.06
N ALA A 362 12.89 5.76 26.03
CA ALA A 362 13.83 6.62 26.73
C ALA A 362 15.14 5.90 27.11
N PRO A 363 16.30 6.59 27.05
CA PRO A 363 16.51 7.93 26.48
C PRO A 363 16.54 7.94 24.95
N LEU A 364 16.44 6.78 24.29
CA LEU A 364 16.44 6.70 22.83
C LEU A 364 15.14 7.27 22.25
N SER A 365 15.27 7.89 21.08
CA SER A 365 14.13 8.26 20.25
C SER A 365 14.31 7.66 18.85
N PRO A 366 13.74 6.47 18.57
CA PRO A 366 13.67 5.96 17.21
C PRO A 366 12.73 6.82 16.33
N SER A 367 12.63 6.47 15.05
CA SER A 367 11.77 7.18 14.10
C SER A 367 10.29 6.95 14.42
N ARG A 368 9.58 8.01 14.82
CA ARG A 368 8.16 7.95 15.24
C ARG A 368 7.16 7.87 14.11
N GLY A 369 7.55 8.19 12.88
CA GLY A 369 6.57 8.59 11.85
C GLY A 369 5.71 7.44 11.34
N ALA A 370 6.24 6.21 11.28
CA ALA A 370 5.48 5.03 10.90
C ALA A 370 4.58 4.57 12.05
N ALA A 371 5.11 4.55 13.28
CA ALA A 371 4.38 4.26 14.51
C ALA A 371 3.17 5.20 14.66
N HIS A 372 3.38 6.51 14.47
CA HIS A 372 2.33 7.51 14.54
C HIS A 372 1.31 7.37 13.41
N ALA A 373 1.73 7.04 12.19
CA ALA A 373 0.80 6.78 11.09
C ALA A 373 -0.13 5.61 11.41
N MET A 374 0.41 4.49 11.91
CA MET A 374 -0.39 3.34 12.34
C MET A 374 -1.34 3.72 13.48
N TRP A 375 -0.82 4.36 14.54
CA TRP A 375 -1.62 4.77 15.70
C TRP A 375 -2.75 5.75 15.34
N ALA A 376 -2.48 6.71 14.46
CA ALA A 376 -3.43 7.76 14.13
C ALA A 376 -4.43 7.36 13.04
N ASP A 377 -4.03 6.48 12.12
CA ASP A 377 -4.85 6.14 10.97
C ASP A 377 -5.62 4.82 11.18
N LEU A 378 -5.07 3.82 11.86
CA LEU A 378 -5.74 2.53 12.07
C LEU A 378 -6.70 2.55 13.28
N PRO A 379 -7.74 1.68 13.29
CA PRO A 379 -8.58 1.47 14.47
C PRO A 379 -7.77 1.21 15.74
N ARG A 380 -8.15 1.92 16.82
CA ARG A 380 -7.49 1.87 18.13
C ARG A 380 -8.29 1.11 19.19
N ASP A 381 -9.33 0.39 18.78
CA ASP A 381 -10.21 -0.38 19.67
C ASP A 381 -9.57 -1.70 20.15
N GLY A 382 -8.29 -1.94 19.81
CA GLY A 382 -7.57 -3.17 20.14
C GLY A 382 -8.02 -4.39 19.33
N SER A 383 -8.94 -4.22 18.38
CA SER A 383 -9.45 -5.35 17.58
C SER A 383 -8.44 -5.85 16.55
N ILE A 384 -7.50 -5.01 16.12
CA ILE A 384 -6.56 -5.34 15.05
C ILE A 384 -5.42 -6.22 15.57
N VAL A 385 -5.13 -7.27 14.80
CA VAL A 385 -3.85 -7.98 14.84
C VAL A 385 -3.15 -7.79 13.50
N GLN A 386 -1.98 -7.17 13.51
CA GLN A 386 -1.22 -6.96 12.29
C GLN A 386 -0.27 -8.14 12.04
N LEU A 387 -0.38 -8.73 10.86
CA LEU A 387 0.62 -9.61 10.28
C LEU A 387 1.73 -8.76 9.66
N GLN A 388 2.96 -8.99 10.09
CA GLN A 388 4.14 -8.36 9.55
C GLN A 388 5.18 -9.40 9.14
N SER A 389 5.54 -9.39 7.85
CA SER A 389 6.33 -10.44 7.20
C SER A 389 7.84 -10.39 7.49
N ASN A 390 8.25 -9.64 8.51
CA ASN A 390 9.65 -9.60 8.91
C ASN A 390 10.11 -10.98 9.44
N GLY A 391 11.38 -11.31 9.18
CA GLY A 391 11.98 -12.58 9.59
C GLY A 391 12.04 -13.60 8.45
N GLY A 392 11.29 -13.39 7.36
CA GLY A 392 11.42 -14.21 6.14
C GLY A 392 12.83 -14.15 5.55
N GLU A 393 13.51 -13.01 5.69
CA GLU A 393 14.86 -12.80 5.19
C GLU A 393 15.93 -13.64 5.91
N THR A 394 15.61 -14.18 7.11
CA THR A 394 16.45 -15.19 7.79
C THR A 394 16.57 -16.44 6.91
N GLY A 395 15.46 -16.86 6.28
CA GLY A 395 15.44 -18.01 5.38
C GLY A 395 15.85 -17.67 3.94
N THR A 396 15.80 -16.40 3.51
CA THR A 396 16.12 -15.96 2.14
C THR A 396 17.38 -15.09 2.02
N THR A 397 18.35 -15.28 2.92
CA THR A 397 19.69 -14.68 2.85
C THR A 397 19.71 -13.15 2.81
N PHE A 398 19.45 -12.48 3.93
CA PHE A 398 19.59 -11.01 4.00
C PHE A 398 21.03 -10.54 3.70
N ILE A 399 22.03 -11.23 4.25
CA ILE A 399 23.44 -10.93 4.02
C ILE A 399 23.92 -11.76 2.82
N GLN A 400 24.04 -11.09 1.68
CA GLN A 400 24.42 -11.71 0.40
C GLN A 400 25.94 -11.80 0.21
N ALA A 401 26.69 -10.81 0.71
CA ALA A 401 28.15 -10.80 0.62
C ALA A 401 28.80 -11.71 1.69
N ARG A 402 28.74 -13.02 1.46
CA ARG A 402 29.28 -14.04 2.38
C ARG A 402 30.76 -14.28 2.14
N THR A 403 31.53 -14.36 3.23
CA THR A 403 32.94 -14.74 3.20
C THR A 403 33.20 -15.87 4.19
N GLY A 404 34.22 -16.69 3.95
CA GLY A 404 34.68 -17.70 4.91
C GLY A 404 35.61 -17.14 6.00
N GLU A 405 35.70 -15.81 6.11
CA GLU A 405 36.58 -15.17 7.10
C GLU A 405 36.07 -15.45 8.52
N PRO A 406 36.95 -15.71 9.50
CA PRO A 406 36.55 -15.84 10.89
C PRO A 406 35.80 -14.60 11.38
N LEU A 407 34.80 -14.81 12.22
CA LEU A 407 34.09 -13.71 12.86
C LEU A 407 35.05 -12.89 13.72
N SER A 408 34.97 -11.57 13.60
CA SER A 408 35.66 -10.60 14.46
C SER A 408 34.73 -9.41 14.71
N PRO A 409 34.95 -8.58 15.75
CA PRO A 409 34.15 -7.37 15.96
C PRO A 409 34.07 -6.48 14.71
N VAL A 410 35.18 -6.34 13.97
CA VAL A 410 35.22 -5.55 12.73
C VAL A 410 34.40 -6.20 11.61
N ARG A 411 34.43 -7.54 11.48
CA ARG A 411 33.60 -8.26 10.50
C ARG A 411 32.11 -8.09 10.79
N LEU A 412 31.71 -8.22 12.06
CA LEU A 412 30.32 -8.04 12.48
C LEU A 412 29.84 -6.59 12.27
N ALA A 413 30.71 -5.60 12.57
CA ALA A 413 30.45 -4.19 12.28
C ALA A 413 30.22 -3.94 10.78
N ARG A 414 31.09 -4.48 9.93
CA ARG A 414 30.98 -4.42 8.46
C ARG A 414 29.69 -5.06 7.96
N MET A 415 29.32 -6.25 8.47
CA MET A 415 28.08 -6.93 8.13
C MET A 415 26.83 -6.10 8.49
N MET A 416 26.79 -5.48 9.68
CA MET A 416 25.66 -4.65 10.12
C MET A 416 25.53 -3.35 9.31
N MET A 417 26.66 -2.72 9.00
CA MET A 417 26.71 -1.45 8.26
C MET A 417 26.60 -1.63 6.74
N GLY A 418 26.83 -2.85 6.22
CA GLY A 418 26.94 -3.09 4.78
C GLY A 418 28.17 -2.42 4.18
N ALA A 419 29.26 -2.35 4.94
CA ALA A 419 30.50 -1.67 4.56
C ALA A 419 31.63 -2.69 4.33
N THR A 420 32.55 -2.36 3.43
CA THR A 420 33.77 -3.16 3.17
C THR A 420 34.97 -2.71 4.01
N GLU A 421 35.01 -1.44 4.43
CA GLU A 421 36.12 -0.81 5.16
C GLU A 421 35.61 0.36 6.04
N GLY A 422 36.48 0.93 6.89
CA GLY A 422 36.23 2.21 7.59
C GLY A 422 35.42 2.12 8.90
N LEU A 423 35.53 1.00 9.61
CA LEU A 423 34.83 0.72 10.88
C LEU A 423 35.76 0.19 11.97
N GLU A 424 37.07 0.14 11.72
CA GLU A 424 38.08 -0.38 12.63
C GLU A 424 38.07 0.38 13.97
N ASP A 425 37.78 1.68 13.93
CA ASP A 425 37.72 2.57 15.09
C ASP A 425 36.47 2.36 15.97
N LEU A 426 35.38 1.82 15.40
CA LEU A 426 34.11 1.58 16.11
C LEU A 426 33.88 0.10 16.44
N ALA A 427 34.55 -0.81 15.75
CA ALA A 427 34.30 -2.25 15.80
C ALA A 427 34.20 -2.81 17.23
N GLY A 428 35.16 -2.48 18.09
CA GLY A 428 35.15 -2.98 19.48
C GLY A 428 33.98 -2.43 20.29
N GLN A 429 33.68 -1.13 20.15
CA GLN A 429 32.53 -0.52 20.80
C GLN A 429 31.21 -1.18 20.38
N MET A 430 31.12 -1.60 19.12
CA MET A 430 29.94 -2.22 18.54
C MET A 430 29.72 -3.67 18.98
N TYR A 431 30.78 -4.50 18.99
CA TYR A 431 30.64 -5.96 19.06
C TYR A 431 31.61 -6.68 20.00
N ASP A 432 32.38 -5.99 20.83
CA ASP A 432 33.21 -6.67 21.84
C ASP A 432 32.34 -7.53 22.77
N GLY A 433 32.79 -8.76 22.99
CA GLY A 433 32.10 -9.78 23.79
C GLY A 433 30.83 -10.37 23.17
N TYR A 434 30.36 -9.87 22.02
CA TYR A 434 29.13 -10.38 21.41
C TYR A 434 29.25 -11.86 21.00
N GLN A 435 30.37 -12.24 20.38
CA GLN A 435 30.58 -13.59 19.88
C GLN A 435 30.56 -14.62 21.02
N ASP A 436 31.21 -14.29 22.14
CA ASP A 436 31.24 -15.14 23.33
C ASP A 436 29.85 -15.22 23.97
N HIS A 437 29.19 -14.06 24.12
CA HIS A 437 27.85 -14.00 24.70
C HIS A 437 26.85 -14.84 23.90
N ALA A 438 26.81 -14.66 22.58
CA ALA A 438 25.95 -15.42 21.68
C ALA A 438 26.51 -16.81 21.33
N ALA A 439 27.66 -17.23 21.86
CA ALA A 439 28.33 -18.48 21.52
C ALA A 439 28.39 -18.74 20.00
N MET A 440 28.91 -17.78 19.23
CA MET A 440 29.00 -17.80 17.76
C MET A 440 30.21 -18.60 17.26
N THR A 441 30.39 -19.82 17.78
CA THR A 441 31.49 -20.73 17.43
C THR A 441 30.99 -21.89 16.58
N ALA A 442 31.83 -22.41 15.68
CA ALA A 442 31.41 -23.43 14.71
C ALA A 442 30.78 -24.68 15.37
N ASP A 443 31.31 -25.13 16.50
CA ASP A 443 30.81 -26.26 17.30
C ASP A 443 29.44 -25.98 17.94
N ARG A 444 29.10 -24.71 18.17
CA ARG A 444 27.80 -24.28 18.73
C ARG A 444 26.78 -23.95 17.65
N LEU A 445 27.22 -23.66 16.42
CA LEU A 445 26.33 -23.37 15.30
C LEU A 445 25.90 -24.61 14.51
N LEU A 446 26.51 -25.78 14.75
CA LEU A 446 26.08 -27.08 14.19
C LEU A 446 25.70 -27.02 12.69
N GLY A 447 26.59 -26.46 11.86
CA GLY A 447 26.42 -26.38 10.41
C GLY A 447 25.51 -25.24 9.90
N TYR A 448 24.90 -24.44 10.79
CA TYR A 448 24.17 -23.24 10.39
C TYR A 448 25.12 -22.09 10.05
N ASP A 449 24.79 -21.33 9.00
CA ASP A 449 25.62 -20.22 8.53
C ASP A 449 25.54 -19.03 9.51
N HIS A 450 26.69 -18.58 9.99
CA HIS A 450 26.78 -17.47 10.94
C HIS A 450 26.26 -16.13 10.38
N HIS A 451 26.20 -15.94 9.05
CA HIS A 451 25.59 -14.75 8.45
C HIS A 451 24.07 -14.74 8.65
N ASP A 452 23.42 -15.90 8.53
CA ASP A 452 21.98 -16.04 8.76
C ASP A 452 21.66 -15.85 10.24
N LEU A 453 22.46 -16.46 11.14
CA LEU A 453 22.27 -16.31 12.59
C LEU A 453 22.59 -14.90 13.10
N PHE A 454 23.62 -14.26 12.56
CA PHE A 454 23.90 -12.87 12.90
C PHE A 454 22.74 -11.94 12.48
N TYR A 455 22.18 -12.12 11.28
CA TYR A 455 20.98 -11.37 10.87
C TYR A 455 19.80 -11.62 11.82
N TRP A 456 19.52 -12.89 12.11
CA TRP A 456 18.45 -13.31 13.00
C TRP A 456 18.59 -12.66 14.38
N GLU A 457 19.77 -12.79 15.01
CA GLU A 457 20.01 -12.38 16.39
C GLU A 457 20.19 -10.86 16.53
N GLN A 458 20.93 -10.23 15.61
CA GLN A 458 21.22 -8.80 15.69
C GLN A 458 20.17 -7.93 15.04
N ARG A 459 19.78 -8.22 13.79
CA ARG A 459 18.86 -7.33 13.09
C ARG A 459 17.43 -7.52 13.59
N ILE A 460 16.92 -8.74 13.60
CA ILE A 460 15.55 -8.97 14.08
C ILE A 460 15.49 -8.84 15.61
N GLY A 461 16.42 -9.45 16.35
CA GLY A 461 16.44 -9.39 17.81
C GLY A 461 16.75 -8.02 18.43
N ARG A 462 17.36 -7.07 17.71
CA ARG A 462 17.70 -5.72 18.25
C ARG A 462 16.97 -4.58 17.57
N TRP A 463 16.89 -4.56 16.24
CA TRP A 463 16.09 -3.54 15.54
C TRP A 463 14.63 -3.96 15.39
N GLY A 464 14.40 -5.24 15.07
CA GLY A 464 13.05 -5.77 14.84
C GLY A 464 12.12 -5.51 16.02
N TRP A 465 12.54 -5.78 17.26
CA TRP A 465 11.68 -5.54 18.43
C TRP A 465 11.19 -4.08 18.54
N GLN A 466 12.03 -3.10 18.20
CA GLN A 466 11.63 -1.68 18.19
C GLN A 466 10.56 -1.45 17.13
N LYS A 467 10.78 -1.98 15.92
CA LYS A 467 9.79 -1.92 14.84
C LYS A 467 8.46 -2.57 15.21
N PHE A 468 8.47 -3.67 15.95
CA PHE A 468 7.24 -4.37 16.36
C PHE A 468 6.54 -3.63 17.49
N THR A 469 7.30 -3.03 18.42
CA THR A 469 6.77 -2.17 19.48
C THR A 469 6.15 -0.89 18.90
N ASP A 470 6.68 -0.36 17.80
CA ASP A 470 6.09 0.79 17.09
C ASP A 470 4.67 0.52 16.59
N GLY A 471 4.37 -0.73 16.20
CA GLY A 471 3.01 -1.14 15.86
C GLY A 471 2.13 -1.36 17.08
N ASP A 472 2.70 -1.94 18.14
CA ASP A 472 2.02 -2.24 19.41
C ASP A 472 1.35 -1.01 20.06
N PHE A 473 1.80 0.22 19.76
CA PHE A 473 1.12 1.43 20.21
C PHE A 473 -0.34 1.52 19.76
N GLY A 474 -0.64 1.08 18.54
CA GLY A 474 -1.99 1.09 17.98
C GLY A 474 -2.72 -0.24 18.16
N HIS A 475 -2.02 -1.36 17.95
CA HIS A 475 -2.61 -2.70 17.80
C HIS A 475 -1.52 -3.77 17.89
N ARG A 476 -1.87 -5.06 18.03
CA ARG A 476 -0.84 -6.10 18.25
C ARG A 476 -0.11 -6.49 16.97
N ILE A 477 1.23 -6.45 16.95
CA ILE A 477 2.05 -7.01 15.86
C ILE A 477 2.32 -8.50 16.09
N LEU A 478 2.11 -9.29 15.03
CA LEU A 478 2.40 -10.72 14.92
C LEU A 478 3.17 -11.01 13.62
N LEU A 479 4.01 -12.04 13.65
CA LEU A 479 4.97 -12.31 12.60
C LEU A 479 4.80 -13.73 12.03
N PRO A 480 4.32 -13.87 10.77
CA PRO A 480 4.14 -15.17 10.13
C PRO A 480 5.42 -15.98 9.93
N PHE A 481 6.59 -15.33 9.98
CA PHE A 481 7.89 -16.01 9.93
C PHE A 481 8.50 -16.25 11.31
N ASN A 482 7.84 -15.84 12.41
CA ASN A 482 8.33 -16.08 13.77
C ASN A 482 7.93 -17.48 14.26
N ASP A 483 8.44 -18.48 13.55
CA ASP A 483 8.27 -19.91 13.78
C ASP A 483 9.58 -20.61 13.41
N ARG A 484 10.27 -21.16 14.43
CA ARG A 484 11.59 -21.78 14.27
C ARG A 484 11.60 -22.94 13.31
N VAL A 485 10.57 -23.80 13.33
CA VAL A 485 10.50 -24.98 12.46
C VAL A 485 10.28 -24.54 11.00
N LEU A 486 9.52 -23.46 10.79
CA LEU A 486 9.40 -22.86 9.46
C LEU A 486 10.75 -22.35 8.95
N LEU A 487 11.51 -21.64 9.80
CA LEU A 487 12.83 -21.14 9.44
C LEU A 487 13.84 -22.27 9.18
N GLU A 488 13.85 -23.31 10.01
CA GLU A 488 14.69 -24.49 9.78
C GLU A 488 14.37 -25.17 8.45
N THR A 489 13.09 -25.24 8.10
CA THR A 489 12.63 -25.75 6.79
C THR A 489 13.18 -24.89 5.64
N MET A 490 13.21 -23.56 5.78
CA MET A 490 13.81 -22.68 4.77
C MET A 490 15.33 -22.83 4.71
N LEU A 491 15.98 -22.90 5.87
CA LEU A 491 17.43 -22.99 6.03
C LEU A 491 17.99 -24.35 5.59
N SER A 492 17.18 -25.40 5.49
CA SER A 492 17.61 -26.70 4.96
C SER A 492 17.99 -26.63 3.47
N LEU A 493 17.56 -25.59 2.74
CA LEU A 493 17.98 -25.41 1.35
C LEU A 493 19.42 -24.85 1.26
N PRO A 494 20.20 -25.25 0.23
CA PRO A 494 21.48 -24.64 -0.10
C PRO A 494 21.37 -23.13 -0.31
N TYR A 495 22.45 -22.41 0.03
CA TYR A 495 22.52 -20.95 -0.11
C TYR A 495 22.01 -20.41 -1.46
N PRO A 496 22.44 -20.93 -2.64
CA PRO A 496 21.99 -20.39 -3.93
C PRO A 496 20.48 -20.46 -4.15
N GLN A 497 19.81 -21.48 -3.61
CA GLN A 497 18.36 -21.63 -3.73
C GLN A 497 17.61 -20.67 -2.81
N ARG A 498 18.15 -20.42 -1.61
CA ARG A 498 17.61 -19.44 -0.65
C ARG A 498 17.77 -18.01 -1.15
N GLU A 499 18.94 -17.69 -1.70
CA GLU A 499 19.23 -16.39 -2.33
C GLU A 499 18.32 -16.12 -3.53
N ALA A 500 18.09 -17.15 -4.37
CA ALA A 500 17.14 -17.09 -5.47
C ALA A 500 15.66 -17.05 -5.02
N LYS A 501 15.38 -17.19 -3.72
CA LYS A 501 14.03 -17.19 -3.13
C LYS A 501 13.08 -18.21 -3.75
N VAL A 502 13.57 -19.40 -4.10
CA VAL A 502 12.79 -20.40 -4.87
C VAL A 502 11.46 -20.79 -4.22
N LEU A 503 11.39 -20.79 -2.88
CA LEU A 503 10.15 -21.07 -2.14
C LEU A 503 9.11 -19.95 -2.32
N PHE A 504 9.54 -18.69 -2.30
CA PHE A 504 8.67 -17.54 -2.47
C PHE A 504 8.21 -17.41 -3.91
N GLU A 505 9.12 -17.64 -4.87
CA GLU A 505 8.79 -17.74 -6.29
C GLU A 505 7.71 -18.80 -6.54
N ARG A 506 7.84 -19.97 -5.90
CA ARG A 506 6.88 -21.06 -6.06
C ARG A 506 5.50 -20.71 -5.50
N ILE A 507 5.41 -20.12 -4.30
CA ILE A 507 4.10 -19.66 -3.76
C ILE A 507 3.42 -18.71 -4.76
N LEU A 508 4.17 -17.73 -5.26
CA LEU A 508 3.62 -16.73 -6.17
C LEU A 508 3.37 -17.28 -7.57
N ALA A 509 3.99 -18.41 -7.95
CA ALA A 509 3.66 -19.14 -9.17
C ALA A 509 2.37 -19.93 -9.05
N ASP A 510 2.15 -20.55 -7.89
CA ASP A 510 0.93 -21.30 -7.60
C ASP A 510 -0.27 -20.35 -7.41
N GLU A 511 -0.04 -19.10 -6.98
CA GLU A 511 -1.05 -18.04 -6.89
C GLU A 511 -0.59 -16.74 -7.60
N PRO A 512 -0.86 -16.61 -8.91
CA PRO A 512 -0.44 -15.46 -9.70
C PRO A 512 -0.99 -14.12 -9.24
N ALA A 513 -2.10 -14.06 -8.50
CA ALA A 513 -2.65 -12.81 -7.97
C ALA A 513 -1.73 -12.16 -6.91
N GLY A 514 -0.81 -12.93 -6.31
CA GLY A 514 0.23 -12.39 -5.42
C GLY A 514 1.42 -11.76 -6.16
N ARG A 515 1.50 -11.90 -7.49
CA ARG A 515 2.58 -11.33 -8.30
C ARG A 515 2.33 -9.86 -8.57
N LEU A 516 3.41 -9.08 -8.70
CA LEU A 516 3.28 -7.74 -9.26
C LEU A 516 2.70 -7.85 -10.69
N PRO A 517 1.79 -6.95 -11.10
CA PRO A 517 1.22 -6.98 -12.44
C PRO A 517 2.31 -6.97 -13.51
N GLU A 518 2.27 -7.93 -14.42
CA GLU A 518 3.10 -7.89 -15.62
C GLU A 518 2.67 -6.70 -16.48
N ARG A 519 3.64 -6.00 -17.07
CA ARG A 519 3.33 -4.97 -18.06
C ARG A 519 2.67 -5.62 -19.25
N ARG A 520 1.41 -5.25 -19.50
CA ARG A 520 0.81 -5.40 -20.83
C ARG A 520 1.70 -4.64 -21.79
N SER A 521 2.47 -5.37 -22.58
CA SER A 521 3.23 -4.79 -23.68
C SER A 521 2.19 -4.25 -24.65
N ALA A 522 1.90 -2.95 -24.57
CA ALA A 522 0.79 -2.30 -25.24
C ALA A 522 0.70 -2.76 -26.70
N GLY A 523 -0.27 -3.62 -27.00
CA GLY A 523 -0.80 -3.94 -28.33
C GLY A 523 0.19 -3.96 -29.50
N ARG A 524 1.45 -4.33 -29.33
CA ARG A 524 2.27 -4.73 -30.46
C ARG A 524 1.70 -6.08 -30.88
N ALA A 525 0.85 -6.04 -31.90
CA ALA A 525 0.69 -7.21 -32.76
C ALA A 525 2.10 -7.78 -33.01
N PRO A 526 2.30 -9.10 -32.93
CA PRO A 526 3.61 -9.71 -33.09
C PRO A 526 4.07 -9.66 -34.56
N GLU A 527 4.05 -8.49 -35.19
CA GLU A 527 5.00 -8.16 -36.25
C GLU A 527 6.36 -7.91 -35.59
N ALA A 528 6.97 -8.98 -35.09
CA ALA A 528 8.40 -9.01 -34.89
C ALA A 528 9.06 -8.98 -36.29
N THR A 529 9.02 -7.84 -36.96
CA THR A 529 9.81 -7.61 -38.17
C THR A 529 11.28 -7.89 -37.84
N ALA A 530 11.95 -8.60 -38.73
CA ALA A 530 13.33 -9.10 -38.61
C ALA A 530 14.36 -8.07 -38.08
N THR A 531 14.06 -6.78 -38.16
CA THR A 531 14.79 -5.63 -37.62
C THR A 531 15.07 -5.70 -36.11
N THR A 532 14.15 -6.15 -35.25
CA THR A 532 14.40 -6.18 -33.79
C THR A 532 15.36 -7.31 -33.40
N ARG A 533 15.27 -8.47 -34.08
CA ARG A 533 16.25 -9.57 -33.96
C ARG A 533 17.61 -9.16 -34.53
N LEU A 534 17.64 -8.43 -35.65
CA LEU A 534 18.88 -7.89 -36.21
C LEU A 534 19.55 -6.87 -35.29
N GLY A 535 18.79 -6.04 -34.58
CA GLY A 535 19.29 -5.05 -33.61
C GLY A 535 19.89 -5.66 -32.33
N ALA A 536 19.34 -6.79 -31.88
CA ALA A 536 19.92 -7.56 -30.76
C ALA A 536 21.15 -8.38 -31.21
N LEU A 537 21.15 -8.92 -32.42
CA LEU A 537 22.28 -9.63 -33.02
C LEU A 537 23.46 -8.68 -33.30
N THR A 538 23.19 -7.50 -33.87
CA THR A 538 24.23 -6.49 -34.15
C THR A 538 24.86 -5.93 -32.88
N ARG A 539 24.11 -5.75 -31.79
CA ARG A 539 24.68 -5.38 -30.48
C ARG A 539 25.59 -6.46 -29.90
N ARG A 540 25.23 -7.74 -30.04
CA ARG A 540 26.10 -8.87 -29.62
C ARG A 540 27.34 -9.01 -30.50
N VAL A 541 27.26 -8.67 -31.78
CA VAL A 541 28.40 -8.69 -32.72
C VAL A 541 29.34 -7.50 -32.50
N SER A 542 28.82 -6.29 -32.21
CA SER A 542 29.64 -5.10 -31.95
C SER A 542 30.45 -5.19 -30.66
N THR A 543 29.97 -5.93 -29.65
CA THR A 543 30.71 -6.13 -28.39
C THR A 543 31.82 -7.18 -28.48
N ARG A 544 31.89 -7.96 -29.58
CA ARG A 544 32.83 -9.08 -29.72
C ARG A 544 33.93 -8.89 -30.78
N LEU A 545 33.89 -7.82 -31.58
CA LEU A 545 34.88 -7.58 -32.64
C LEU A 545 35.49 -6.17 -32.53
N PRO A 546 36.76 -6.04 -32.07
CA PRO A 546 37.49 -4.77 -32.11
C PRO A 546 37.84 -4.38 -33.56
N GLY A 547 37.81 -3.08 -33.87
CA GLY A 547 38.32 -2.55 -35.15
C GLY A 547 37.25 -2.06 -36.14
N VAL A 548 37.58 -2.05 -37.43
CA VAL A 548 36.80 -1.40 -38.52
C VAL A 548 35.36 -1.95 -38.61
N ALA A 549 35.13 -3.23 -38.30
CA ALA A 549 33.81 -3.84 -38.27
C ALA A 549 32.88 -3.29 -37.16
N GLY A 550 33.43 -2.95 -35.99
CA GLY A 550 32.67 -2.31 -34.90
C GLY A 550 32.18 -0.90 -35.26
N ARG A 551 32.98 -0.15 -36.06
CA ARG A 551 32.60 1.20 -36.54
C ARG A 551 31.47 1.16 -37.57
N LEU A 552 31.38 0.11 -38.40
CA LEU A 552 30.24 -0.08 -39.31
C LEU A 552 28.96 -0.46 -38.54
N GLY A 553 29.08 -1.33 -37.53
CA GLY A 553 27.98 -1.71 -36.64
C GLY A 553 27.39 -0.51 -35.89
N GLN A 554 28.23 0.41 -35.40
CA GLN A 554 27.77 1.65 -34.77
C GLN A 554 27.05 2.61 -35.74
N ARG A 555 27.49 2.71 -37.00
CA ARG A 555 26.80 3.57 -38.01
C ARG A 555 25.43 3.00 -38.42
N VAL A 556 25.32 1.68 -38.57
CA VAL A 556 24.04 1.02 -38.88
C VAL A 556 23.10 1.06 -37.67
N GLY A 557 23.63 0.83 -36.46
CA GLY A 557 22.91 1.00 -35.20
C GLY A 557 22.35 2.42 -35.03
N GLY A 558 23.16 3.44 -35.30
CA GLY A 558 22.73 4.85 -35.23
C GLY A 558 21.71 5.26 -36.30
N ARG A 559 21.62 4.55 -37.43
CA ARG A 559 20.56 4.75 -38.45
C ARG A 559 19.26 4.05 -38.04
N LEU A 560 19.36 2.82 -37.52
CA LEU A 560 18.20 2.08 -37.00
C LEU A 560 17.62 2.75 -35.75
N GLU A 561 18.45 3.25 -34.85
CA GLU A 561 18.01 4.06 -33.70
C GLU A 561 17.37 5.38 -34.14
N ARG A 562 17.82 5.97 -35.26
CA ARG A 562 17.16 7.16 -35.82
C ARG A 562 15.78 6.81 -36.38
N VAL A 563 15.65 5.70 -37.11
CA VAL A 563 14.35 5.21 -37.61
C VAL A 563 13.42 4.81 -36.46
N ASP A 564 13.91 4.15 -35.40
CA ASP A 564 13.10 3.83 -34.21
C ASP A 564 12.71 5.11 -33.45
N ARG A 565 13.57 6.14 -33.43
CA ARG A 565 13.29 7.44 -32.81
C ARG A 565 12.30 8.27 -33.62
N ASP A 566 12.40 8.27 -34.95
CA ASP A 566 11.47 8.94 -35.86
C ASP A 566 10.10 8.21 -35.84
N ARG A 567 10.10 6.87 -35.73
CA ARG A 567 8.87 6.06 -35.57
C ARG A 567 8.27 6.17 -34.16
N ALA A 568 9.09 6.34 -33.12
CA ALA A 568 8.65 6.70 -31.77
C ALA A 568 8.11 8.14 -31.70
N GLN A 569 8.66 9.07 -32.48
CA GLN A 569 8.12 10.42 -32.64
C GLN A 569 6.79 10.43 -33.39
N LEU A 570 6.66 9.63 -34.46
CA LEU A 570 5.40 9.47 -35.19
C LEU A 570 4.30 8.84 -34.30
N THR A 571 4.62 7.84 -33.50
CA THR A 571 3.68 7.23 -32.54
C THR A 571 3.41 8.10 -31.29
N GLY A 572 4.32 9.01 -30.94
CA GLY A 572 4.10 10.04 -29.93
C GLY A 572 3.15 11.15 -30.42
N LEU A 573 3.18 11.49 -31.71
CA LEU A 573 2.25 12.43 -32.35
C LEU A 573 0.84 11.85 -32.51
N ASP A 574 0.72 10.54 -32.76
CA ASP A 574 -0.59 9.86 -32.72
C ASP A 574 -1.25 9.91 -31.33
N ARG A 575 -0.49 10.12 -30.25
CA ARG A 575 -1.02 10.31 -28.88
C ARG A 575 -1.35 11.77 -28.53
N LEU A 576 -0.99 12.71 -29.42
CA LEU A 576 -1.55 14.06 -29.44
C LEU A 576 -2.89 14.11 -30.20
N THR A 577 -3.41 12.95 -30.65
CA THR A 577 -4.81 12.84 -31.06
C THR A 577 -5.65 12.90 -29.81
N TRP A 578 -6.39 14.00 -29.63
CA TRP A 578 -7.40 14.14 -28.58
C TRP A 578 -8.36 12.93 -28.67
N PRO A 579 -8.21 11.91 -27.82
CA PRO A 579 -9.00 10.70 -27.99
C PRO A 579 -10.45 11.08 -27.66
N ARG A 580 -11.37 10.68 -28.53
CA ARG A 580 -12.76 11.14 -28.50
C ARG A 580 -12.96 12.62 -28.85
N GLY A 581 -11.95 13.29 -29.42
CA GLY A 581 -12.09 14.63 -29.93
C GLY A 581 -12.99 14.69 -31.16
N TYR A 582 -13.55 15.87 -31.40
CA TYR A 582 -14.34 16.20 -32.57
C TYR A 582 -14.05 17.63 -33.07
N ALA A 583 -14.36 17.86 -34.34
CA ALA A 583 -14.41 19.16 -35.00
C ALA A 583 -15.63 19.22 -35.92
N VAL A 584 -16.46 20.24 -35.76
CA VAL A 584 -17.58 20.55 -36.66
C VAL A 584 -17.20 21.80 -37.43
N LEU A 585 -16.81 21.60 -38.69
CA LEU A 585 -16.19 22.62 -39.54
C LEU A 585 -17.02 22.84 -40.82
N PRO A 586 -16.87 23.99 -41.49
CA PRO A 586 -17.44 24.18 -42.83
C PRO A 586 -17.00 23.06 -43.78
N ALA A 587 -17.88 22.63 -44.68
CA ALA A 587 -17.59 21.51 -45.59
C ALA A 587 -16.35 21.77 -46.48
N ALA A 588 -16.05 23.05 -46.76
CA ALA A 588 -14.87 23.48 -47.50
C ALA A 588 -13.57 23.53 -46.67
N ALA A 589 -13.64 23.37 -45.34
CA ALA A 589 -12.47 23.40 -44.49
C ALA A 589 -11.55 22.18 -44.77
N PRO A 590 -10.22 22.36 -44.76
CA PRO A 590 -9.29 21.25 -44.86
C PRO A 590 -9.50 20.27 -43.70
N ALA A 591 -9.18 18.99 -43.91
CA ALA A 591 -9.29 18.00 -42.86
C ALA A 591 -8.44 18.41 -41.64
N ALA A 592 -9.05 18.45 -40.47
CA ALA A 592 -8.42 18.86 -39.23
C ALA A 592 -7.33 17.87 -38.81
N ARG A 593 -7.56 16.56 -39.00
CA ARG A 593 -6.60 15.50 -38.64
C ARG A 593 -6.67 14.30 -39.58
N PRO A 594 -5.53 13.77 -40.06
CA PRO A 594 -5.48 12.48 -40.75
C PRO A 594 -6.02 11.34 -39.87
N GLY A 595 -6.77 10.40 -40.46
CA GLY A 595 -7.30 9.21 -39.78
C GLY A 595 -8.61 9.42 -39.00
N TRP A 596 -9.09 10.66 -38.84
CA TRP A 596 -10.40 10.93 -38.26
C TRP A 596 -11.51 10.64 -39.27
N ALA A 597 -12.64 10.13 -38.78
CA ALA A 597 -13.81 9.90 -39.61
C ALA A 597 -14.46 11.25 -39.95
N ARG A 598 -14.53 11.59 -41.24
CA ARG A 598 -15.21 12.78 -41.74
C ARG A 598 -16.58 12.41 -42.30
N ARG A 599 -17.63 13.08 -41.84
CA ARG A 599 -19.02 12.86 -42.26
C ARG A 599 -19.70 14.19 -42.54
N GLU A 600 -20.49 14.24 -43.59
CA GLU A 600 -21.32 15.40 -43.90
C GLU A 600 -22.49 15.49 -42.94
N LEU A 601 -22.67 16.65 -42.32
CA LEU A 601 -23.78 16.90 -41.42
C LEU A 601 -25.07 17.21 -42.21
N PRO A 602 -26.26 17.01 -41.61
CA PRO A 602 -27.50 17.30 -42.29
C PRO A 602 -27.56 18.76 -42.76
N GLY A 603 -27.79 18.97 -44.05
CA GLY A 603 -27.76 20.29 -44.72
C GLY A 603 -26.51 20.56 -45.57
N GLY A 604 -25.47 19.72 -45.48
CA GLY A 604 -24.32 19.69 -46.40
C GLY A 604 -23.34 20.87 -46.36
N THR A 605 -23.60 21.85 -45.52
CA THR A 605 -22.76 23.04 -45.29
C THR A 605 -21.60 22.78 -44.33
N MET A 606 -21.69 21.73 -43.51
CA MET A 606 -20.74 21.41 -42.46
C MET A 606 -20.35 19.93 -42.48
N THR A 607 -19.17 19.64 -41.97
CA THR A 607 -18.66 18.29 -41.76
C THR A 607 -18.31 18.07 -40.30
N LEU A 608 -18.69 16.90 -39.77
CA LEU A 608 -18.19 16.38 -38.50
C LEU A 608 -16.94 15.55 -38.80
N GLU A 609 -15.84 15.95 -38.18
CA GLU A 609 -14.63 15.15 -38.07
C GLU A 609 -14.53 14.63 -36.65
N ALA A 610 -14.49 13.31 -36.48
CA ALA A 610 -14.49 12.66 -35.18
C ALA A 610 -13.35 11.65 -35.07
N HIS A 611 -12.71 11.64 -33.91
CA HIS A 611 -11.78 10.57 -33.55
C HIS A 611 -12.49 9.21 -33.62
N PRO A 612 -11.88 8.13 -34.14
CA PRO A 612 -12.53 6.82 -34.27
C PRO A 612 -13.12 6.25 -32.97
N ALA A 613 -12.51 6.60 -31.84
CA ALA A 613 -12.99 6.21 -30.51
C ALA A 613 -14.13 7.07 -29.95
N LEU A 614 -14.57 8.14 -30.64
CA LEU A 614 -15.73 8.94 -30.23
C LEU A 614 -17.02 8.24 -30.69
N PRO A 615 -17.86 7.72 -29.78
CA PRO A 615 -19.16 7.21 -30.16
C PRO A 615 -20.01 8.36 -30.69
N HIS A 616 -20.67 8.16 -31.82
CA HIS A 616 -21.54 9.18 -32.40
C HIS A 616 -22.61 8.55 -33.27
N ALA A 617 -23.74 9.24 -33.41
CA ALA A 617 -24.81 8.88 -34.31
C ALA A 617 -25.44 10.12 -34.94
N GLN A 618 -25.94 9.95 -36.16
CA GLN A 618 -26.62 10.98 -36.92
C GLN A 618 -27.93 10.38 -37.45
N VAL A 619 -29.04 11.06 -37.18
CA VAL A 619 -30.36 10.69 -37.69
C VAL A 619 -30.89 11.84 -38.54
N PRO A 620 -30.74 11.77 -39.87
CA PRO A 620 -31.23 12.82 -40.75
C PRO A 620 -32.76 12.82 -40.83
N PHE A 621 -33.32 13.97 -41.15
CA PHE A 621 -34.71 14.16 -41.59
C PHE A 621 -34.78 15.29 -42.62
N GLU A 622 -35.95 15.52 -43.20
CA GLU A 622 -36.10 16.55 -44.25
C GLU A 622 -35.72 17.94 -43.71
N GLY A 623 -34.71 18.56 -44.34
CA GLY A 623 -34.21 19.88 -43.96
C GLY A 623 -33.40 19.95 -42.66
N GLY A 624 -33.03 18.82 -42.04
CA GLY A 624 -32.32 18.83 -40.76
C GLY A 624 -31.86 17.46 -40.25
N GLY A 625 -31.49 17.41 -38.97
CA GLY A 625 -31.13 16.16 -38.31
C GLY A 625 -30.73 16.31 -36.85
N VAL A 626 -30.64 15.18 -36.17
CA VAL A 626 -30.08 15.06 -34.83
C VAL A 626 -28.72 14.39 -34.93
N VAL A 627 -27.71 14.99 -34.30
CA VAL A 627 -26.38 14.43 -34.14
C VAL A 627 -26.09 14.34 -32.65
N VAL A 628 -25.69 13.16 -32.19
CA VAL A 628 -25.31 12.95 -30.79
C VAL A 628 -23.89 12.40 -30.76
N LEU A 629 -23.03 13.05 -29.99
CA LEU A 629 -21.64 12.67 -29.76
C LEU A 629 -21.48 12.19 -28.32
N GLY A 630 -20.56 11.25 -28.09
CA GLY A 630 -20.23 10.71 -26.77
C GLY A 630 -21.16 9.59 -26.29
N ASP A 631 -21.32 9.51 -24.97
CA ASP A 631 -21.99 8.40 -24.28
C ASP A 631 -23.22 8.88 -23.49
N PRO A 632 -24.26 9.40 -24.17
CA PRO A 632 -25.45 9.90 -23.51
C PRO A 632 -26.21 8.77 -22.79
N VAL A 633 -26.92 9.16 -21.72
CA VAL A 633 -27.84 8.32 -20.98
C VAL A 633 -29.17 9.06 -20.84
N ASP A 634 -30.23 8.47 -21.37
CA ASP A 634 -31.59 8.93 -21.11
C ASP A 634 -32.14 8.09 -19.94
N VAL A 635 -32.06 8.66 -18.73
CA VAL A 635 -32.39 7.96 -17.48
C VAL A 635 -33.86 7.55 -17.43
N GLU A 636 -34.75 8.41 -17.93
CA GLU A 636 -36.20 8.20 -17.95
C GLU A 636 -36.59 7.14 -18.97
N ALA A 637 -36.03 7.20 -20.18
CA ALA A 637 -36.31 6.21 -21.21
C ALA A 637 -35.52 4.91 -21.04
N GLY A 638 -34.54 4.86 -20.11
CA GLY A 638 -33.67 3.71 -19.91
C GLY A 638 -32.74 3.44 -21.09
N LEU A 639 -32.39 4.48 -21.87
CA LEU A 639 -31.56 4.35 -23.07
C LEU A 639 -30.12 4.76 -22.78
N THR A 640 -29.18 4.07 -23.41
CA THR A 640 -27.74 4.38 -23.31
C THR A 640 -27.11 4.33 -24.69
N GLY A 641 -26.25 5.29 -25.00
CA GLY A 641 -25.48 5.31 -26.25
C GLY A 641 -26.01 6.30 -27.28
N ALA A 642 -25.11 6.81 -28.12
CA ALA A 642 -25.41 7.88 -29.06
C ALA A 642 -26.51 7.49 -30.06
N ARG A 643 -26.56 6.24 -30.51
CA ARG A 643 -27.51 5.78 -31.54
C ARG A 643 -28.94 5.74 -31.03
N GLU A 644 -29.14 5.11 -29.88
CA GLU A 644 -30.43 4.93 -29.23
C GLU A 644 -31.02 6.28 -28.84
N VAL A 645 -30.19 7.16 -28.27
CA VAL A 645 -30.59 8.52 -27.89
C VAL A 645 -30.86 9.39 -29.11
N ALA A 646 -30.00 9.37 -30.15
CA ALA A 646 -30.26 10.13 -31.38
C ALA A 646 -31.56 9.68 -32.06
N GLY A 647 -31.83 8.37 -32.08
CA GLY A 647 -33.08 7.80 -32.60
C GLY A 647 -34.30 8.29 -31.83
N ALA A 648 -34.24 8.27 -30.50
CA ALA A 648 -35.34 8.72 -29.65
C ALA A 648 -35.61 10.24 -29.79
N LEU A 649 -34.56 11.07 -29.84
CA LEU A 649 -34.68 12.51 -30.05
C LEU A 649 -35.26 12.83 -31.44
N ALA A 650 -34.81 12.14 -32.48
CA ALA A 650 -35.33 12.32 -33.84
C ALA A 650 -36.78 11.83 -33.97
N GLN A 651 -37.13 10.71 -33.33
CA GLN A 651 -38.51 10.23 -33.28
C GLN A 651 -39.42 11.23 -32.58
N GLN A 652 -38.97 11.82 -31.47
CA GLN A 652 -39.73 12.85 -30.77
C GLN A 652 -39.95 14.08 -31.66
N LEU A 653 -38.92 14.57 -32.37
CA LEU A 653 -39.09 15.66 -33.34
C LEU A 653 -40.15 15.36 -34.41
N ARG A 654 -40.17 14.12 -34.94
CA ARG A 654 -41.10 13.72 -36.01
C ARG A 654 -42.53 13.49 -35.53
N THR A 655 -42.70 13.03 -34.30
CA THR A 655 -44.00 12.57 -33.78
C THR A 655 -44.63 13.56 -32.81
N HIS A 656 -43.95 14.67 -32.49
CA HIS A 656 -44.48 15.68 -31.58
C HIS A 656 -45.77 16.31 -32.16
N PRO A 657 -46.87 16.37 -31.40
CA PRO A 657 -48.17 16.83 -31.91
C PRO A 657 -48.27 18.36 -32.10
N GLY A 658 -47.27 19.12 -31.64
CA GLY A 658 -47.23 20.58 -31.70
C GLY A 658 -46.61 21.16 -32.98
N THR A 659 -46.42 22.47 -32.99
CA THR A 659 -45.68 23.16 -34.07
C THR A 659 -44.21 22.68 -34.12
N PRO A 660 -43.51 22.83 -35.26
CA PRO A 660 -42.09 22.51 -35.34
C PRO A 660 -41.23 23.20 -34.26
N ALA A 661 -41.58 24.43 -33.88
CA ALA A 661 -40.93 25.16 -32.79
C ALA A 661 -41.17 24.50 -31.42
N ALA A 662 -42.41 24.05 -31.14
CA ALA A 662 -42.72 23.33 -29.91
C ALA A 662 -42.05 21.95 -29.86
N ALA A 663 -42.00 21.24 -30.99
CA ALA A 663 -41.28 19.98 -31.12
C ALA A 663 -39.79 20.15 -30.82
N LEU A 664 -39.17 21.18 -31.39
CA LEU A 664 -37.77 21.52 -31.14
C LEU A 664 -37.53 21.88 -29.67
N ALA A 665 -38.37 22.72 -29.06
CA ALA A 665 -38.26 23.07 -27.64
C ALA A 665 -38.38 21.85 -26.71
N ALA A 666 -39.28 20.91 -27.02
CA ALA A 666 -39.42 19.67 -26.26
C ALA A 666 -38.17 18.77 -26.36
N VAL A 667 -37.53 18.74 -27.52
CA VAL A 667 -36.29 17.98 -27.74
C VAL A 667 -35.08 18.68 -27.12
N GLU A 668 -35.03 20.01 -27.16
CA GLU A 668 -34.04 20.81 -26.41
C GLU A 668 -34.13 20.53 -24.90
N ALA A 669 -35.35 20.50 -24.36
CA ALA A 669 -35.59 20.18 -22.95
C ALA A 669 -35.14 18.75 -22.61
N ARG A 670 -35.55 17.74 -23.39
CA ARG A 670 -35.13 16.35 -23.15
C ARG A 670 -33.62 16.20 -23.27
N ALA A 671 -33.00 16.74 -24.31
CA ALA A 671 -31.56 16.70 -24.51
C ALA A 671 -30.83 17.31 -23.30
N ALA A 672 -31.30 18.44 -22.77
CA ALA A 672 -30.69 19.07 -21.60
C ALA A 672 -30.77 18.22 -20.31
N THR A 673 -31.70 17.27 -20.21
CA THR A 673 -31.87 16.33 -19.08
C THR A 673 -31.09 15.03 -19.22
N LEU A 674 -30.43 14.80 -20.36
CA LEU A 674 -29.58 13.62 -20.55
C LEU A 674 -28.42 13.63 -19.56
N ALA A 675 -28.01 12.43 -19.16
CA ALA A 675 -26.86 12.19 -18.32
C ALA A 675 -25.69 11.56 -19.11
N GLY A 676 -24.54 11.35 -18.47
CA GLY A 676 -23.31 10.88 -19.13
C GLY A 676 -22.46 12.03 -19.70
N GLY A 677 -21.51 11.69 -20.58
CA GLY A 677 -20.64 12.67 -21.26
C GLY A 677 -20.97 12.76 -22.74
N TRP A 678 -21.55 13.87 -23.19
CA TRP A 678 -22.21 13.96 -24.49
C TRP A 678 -22.26 15.39 -25.06
N LEU A 679 -22.52 15.47 -26.36
CA LEU A 679 -22.91 16.70 -27.05
C LEU A 679 -24.02 16.40 -28.05
N VAL A 680 -25.11 17.15 -27.98
CA VAL A 680 -26.26 17.03 -28.90
C VAL A 680 -26.28 18.25 -29.82
N LEU A 681 -26.26 18.01 -31.13
CA LEU A 681 -26.47 19.03 -32.15
C LEU A 681 -27.80 18.75 -32.84
N LEU A 682 -28.71 19.72 -32.77
CA LEU A 682 -30.02 19.73 -33.39
C LEU A 682 -30.00 20.76 -34.50
N SER A 683 -30.27 20.37 -35.75
CA SER A 683 -30.36 21.29 -36.88
C SER A 683 -31.71 21.13 -37.56
N THR A 684 -32.41 22.24 -37.78
CA THR A 684 -33.68 22.35 -38.52
C THR A 684 -33.59 23.51 -39.50
N PRO A 685 -34.52 23.65 -40.46
CA PRO A 685 -34.52 24.80 -41.36
C PRO A 685 -34.66 26.16 -40.64
N ALA A 686 -35.29 26.17 -39.47
CA ALA A 686 -35.54 27.40 -38.72
C ALA A 686 -34.42 27.74 -37.74
N ARG A 687 -33.73 26.72 -37.20
CA ARG A 687 -32.82 26.89 -36.06
C ARG A 687 -31.86 25.73 -35.91
N THR A 688 -30.66 26.06 -35.43
CA THR A 688 -29.67 25.10 -34.94
C THR A 688 -29.38 25.35 -33.46
N VAL A 689 -29.26 24.27 -32.70
CA VAL A 689 -28.87 24.31 -31.28
C VAL A 689 -27.83 23.24 -30.98
N VAL A 690 -26.77 23.61 -30.26
CA VAL A 690 -25.77 22.67 -29.73
C VAL A 690 -25.81 22.71 -28.22
N ILE A 691 -26.13 21.58 -27.61
CA ILE A 691 -26.30 21.41 -26.17
C ILE A 691 -25.16 20.52 -25.67
N PRO A 692 -24.26 21.01 -24.79
CA PRO A 692 -23.27 20.17 -24.14
C PRO A 692 -23.85 19.46 -22.91
N ASP A 693 -23.19 18.40 -22.45
CA ASP A 693 -23.44 17.81 -21.13
C ASP A 693 -23.08 18.79 -19.98
N PRO A 694 -23.60 18.59 -18.75
CA PRO A 694 -23.38 19.53 -17.65
C PRO A 694 -21.95 19.59 -17.11
N LEU A 695 -21.07 18.70 -17.56
CA LEU A 695 -19.64 18.72 -17.26
C LEU A 695 -18.80 19.19 -18.46
N VAL A 696 -19.41 19.53 -19.60
CA VAL A 696 -18.69 19.82 -20.86
C VAL A 696 -17.58 18.79 -21.09
N SER A 697 -17.91 17.52 -20.86
CA SER A 697 -16.96 16.40 -20.79
C SER A 697 -16.18 16.15 -22.10
N LEU A 698 -16.77 16.56 -23.22
CA LEU A 698 -16.16 16.46 -24.55
C LEU A 698 -15.45 17.75 -24.99
N GLY A 699 -15.40 18.77 -24.12
CA GLY A 699 -14.96 20.12 -24.47
C GLY A 699 -15.92 20.83 -25.44
N LEU A 700 -15.90 22.16 -25.41
CA LEU A 700 -16.70 22.98 -26.32
C LEU A 700 -16.01 24.32 -26.58
N HIS A 701 -15.39 24.43 -27.75
CA HIS A 701 -14.73 25.65 -28.22
C HIS A 701 -15.47 26.16 -29.45
N LEU A 702 -15.94 27.41 -29.40
CA LEU A 702 -16.55 28.10 -30.52
C LEU A 702 -15.46 28.77 -31.36
N LEU A 703 -15.43 28.51 -32.66
CA LEU A 703 -14.49 29.18 -33.57
C LEU A 703 -14.85 30.66 -33.72
N GLU A 704 -13.83 31.49 -33.96
CA GLU A 704 -14.03 32.90 -34.26
C GLU A 704 -15.06 33.10 -35.38
N GLY A 705 -15.97 34.06 -35.19
CA GLY A 705 -17.08 34.31 -36.12
C GLY A 705 -18.19 33.26 -36.08
N GLY A 706 -18.19 32.29 -35.17
CA GLY A 706 -19.26 31.31 -34.98
C GLY A 706 -19.39 30.30 -36.13
N VAL A 707 -18.32 30.12 -36.91
CA VAL A 707 -18.31 29.33 -38.15
C VAL A 707 -18.19 27.82 -37.92
N GLY A 708 -17.99 27.39 -36.69
CA GLY A 708 -17.83 25.98 -36.32
C GLY A 708 -17.52 25.82 -34.85
N LEU A 709 -17.38 24.58 -34.41
CA LEU A 709 -16.98 24.26 -33.04
C LEU A 709 -16.02 23.08 -32.99
N VAL A 710 -15.19 23.02 -31.97
CA VAL A 710 -14.24 21.94 -31.75
C VAL A 710 -14.22 21.54 -30.28
N SER A 711 -13.83 20.30 -30.01
CA SER A 711 -13.64 19.80 -28.63
C SER A 711 -12.49 20.51 -27.90
N HIS A 712 -11.43 20.90 -28.61
CA HIS A 712 -10.20 21.44 -28.04
C HIS A 712 -9.62 22.54 -28.93
N ASP A 713 -9.00 23.55 -28.35
CA ASP A 713 -8.38 24.66 -29.07
C ASP A 713 -7.32 24.21 -30.10
N GLY A 714 -6.55 23.17 -29.81
CA GLY A 714 -5.57 22.57 -30.72
C GLY A 714 -6.17 21.85 -31.95
N LEU A 715 -7.50 21.76 -32.04
CA LEU A 715 -8.23 21.30 -33.22
C LEU A 715 -8.82 22.47 -34.02
N ALA A 716 -8.82 23.69 -33.47
CA ALA A 716 -9.35 24.85 -34.15
C ALA A 716 -8.40 25.27 -35.29
N PRO A 717 -8.92 25.59 -36.49
CA PRO A 717 -8.11 26.14 -37.58
C PRO A 717 -7.67 27.61 -37.31
N GLY A 718 -8.13 28.22 -36.22
CA GLY A 718 -7.86 29.61 -35.83
C GLY A 718 -8.25 29.87 -34.38
N PRO A 719 -8.37 31.14 -33.95
CA PRO A 719 -8.78 31.48 -32.58
C PRO A 719 -10.12 30.85 -32.21
N SER A 720 -10.24 30.42 -30.95
CA SER A 720 -11.47 29.84 -30.43
C SER A 720 -11.76 30.31 -29.00
N THR A 721 -13.04 30.28 -28.62
CA THR A 721 -13.50 30.64 -27.28
C THR A 721 -14.05 29.39 -26.58
N CYS A 722 -13.48 29.03 -25.43
CA CYS A 722 -13.99 27.92 -24.61
C CYS A 722 -15.30 28.31 -23.91
N LEU A 723 -16.29 27.42 -23.92
CA LEU A 723 -17.62 27.64 -23.35
C LEU A 723 -17.87 26.74 -22.13
N GLY A 724 -18.58 27.29 -21.14
CA GLY A 724 -18.95 26.59 -19.90
C GLY A 724 -20.23 25.76 -20.03
N ALA A 725 -20.53 24.97 -19.00
CA ALA A 725 -21.70 24.08 -18.93
C ALA A 725 -23.06 24.80 -18.89
N ASP A 726 -23.03 26.09 -18.61
CA ASP A 726 -24.14 27.03 -18.54
C ASP A 726 -24.46 27.69 -19.89
N HIS A 727 -23.65 27.42 -20.91
CA HIS A 727 -23.83 27.92 -22.27
C HIS A 727 -24.23 26.79 -23.21
N LEU A 728 -25.08 27.14 -24.17
CA LEU A 728 -25.34 26.35 -25.37
C LEU A 728 -25.08 27.23 -26.59
N LEU A 729 -24.98 26.64 -27.79
CA LEU A 729 -24.83 27.42 -29.02
C LEU A 729 -26.15 27.44 -29.79
N ALA A 730 -26.54 28.59 -30.34
CA ALA A 730 -27.71 28.69 -31.20
C ALA A 730 -27.43 29.51 -32.45
N ALA A 731 -28.11 29.18 -33.55
CA ALA A 731 -28.16 29.96 -34.78
C ALA A 731 -29.60 30.03 -35.30
N ALA A 732 -30.01 31.18 -35.85
CA ALA A 732 -31.35 31.42 -36.40
C ALA A 732 -31.48 30.88 -37.84
N GLY A 733 -31.08 29.63 -38.03
CA GLY A 733 -31.11 28.95 -39.31
C GLY A 733 -30.40 27.59 -39.26
N PRO A 734 -30.29 26.90 -40.40
CA PRO A 734 -29.58 25.64 -40.49
C PRO A 734 -28.08 25.84 -40.23
N LEU A 735 -27.45 24.82 -39.66
CA LEU A 735 -26.03 24.83 -39.29
C LEU A 735 -25.15 25.23 -40.49
N GLY A 736 -24.17 26.10 -40.28
CA GLY A 736 -23.21 26.52 -41.33
C GLY A 736 -23.71 27.61 -42.28
N VAL A 737 -24.99 28.02 -42.20
CA VAL A 737 -25.52 29.18 -42.95
C VAL A 737 -25.48 30.45 -42.10
N VAL A 738 -25.83 30.33 -40.82
CA VAL A 738 -25.85 31.43 -39.85
C VAL A 738 -24.81 31.13 -38.75
N PRO A 739 -24.01 32.11 -38.31
CA PRO A 739 -23.08 31.96 -37.21
C PRO A 739 -23.74 31.42 -35.93
N LEU A 740 -23.03 30.53 -35.25
CA LEU A 740 -23.39 30.08 -33.90
C LEU A 740 -23.03 31.16 -32.88
N HIS A 741 -23.96 31.44 -31.97
CA HIS A 741 -23.76 32.36 -30.85
C HIS A 741 -23.98 31.65 -29.51
N PRO A 742 -23.18 31.94 -28.48
CA PRO A 742 -23.44 31.45 -27.13
C PRO A 742 -24.76 32.01 -26.59
N VAL A 743 -25.61 31.13 -26.04
CA VAL A 743 -26.85 31.48 -25.35
C VAL A 743 -26.84 30.81 -23.98
N SER A 744 -27.33 31.50 -22.95
CA SER A 744 -27.48 30.89 -21.64
C SER A 744 -28.49 29.74 -21.69
N LEU A 745 -28.13 28.60 -21.10
CA LEU A 745 -29.00 27.42 -21.03
C LEU A 745 -30.38 27.74 -20.42
N ALA A 746 -30.41 28.60 -19.40
CA ALA A 746 -31.64 28.99 -18.71
C ALA A 746 -32.62 29.80 -19.57
N VAL A 747 -32.14 30.43 -20.66
CA VAL A 747 -32.99 31.17 -21.59
C VAL A 747 -33.82 30.22 -22.46
N LEU A 748 -33.32 29.01 -22.70
CA LEU A 748 -33.87 28.08 -23.68
C LEU A 748 -34.51 26.84 -23.06
N VAL A 749 -34.09 26.46 -21.86
CA VAL A 749 -34.60 25.26 -21.18
C VAL A 749 -35.04 25.59 -19.77
N ASP A 750 -36.32 25.32 -19.46
CA ASP A 750 -36.87 25.36 -18.10
C ASP A 750 -36.48 24.08 -17.33
N LEU A 751 -35.23 24.03 -16.87
CA LEU A 751 -34.73 22.93 -16.02
C LEU A 751 -35.56 22.75 -14.73
N PRO A 752 -35.99 23.82 -14.01
CA PRO A 752 -36.92 23.67 -12.89
C PRO A 752 -38.24 23.00 -13.28
N GLY A 753 -38.80 23.33 -14.44
CA GLY A 753 -40.00 22.67 -14.98
C GLY A 753 -39.77 21.19 -15.28
N ALA A 754 -38.66 20.85 -15.92
CA ALA A 754 -38.27 19.46 -16.17
C ALA A 754 -38.07 18.68 -14.86
N ALA A 755 -37.45 19.29 -13.85
CA ALA A 755 -37.27 18.69 -12.53
C ALA A 755 -38.62 18.46 -11.81
N ARG A 756 -39.55 19.42 -11.87
CA ARG A 756 -40.91 19.25 -11.35
C ARG A 756 -41.63 18.09 -12.04
N HIS A 757 -41.56 18.05 -13.38
CA HIS A 757 -42.17 16.96 -14.14
C HIS A 757 -41.60 15.59 -13.77
N ALA A 758 -40.27 15.47 -13.63
CA ALA A 758 -39.64 14.25 -13.17
C ALA A 758 -40.04 13.89 -11.73
N ALA A 759 -40.15 14.87 -10.83
CA ALA A 759 -40.64 14.65 -9.47
C ALA A 759 -42.10 14.18 -9.43
N ASP A 760 -42.96 14.73 -10.30
CA ASP A 760 -44.36 14.31 -10.46
C ASP A 760 -44.47 12.85 -10.97
N GLN A 761 -43.46 12.38 -11.71
CA GLN A 761 -43.31 10.98 -12.11
C GLN A 761 -42.71 10.08 -10.99
N GLY A 762 -42.45 10.62 -9.80
CA GLY A 762 -41.92 9.89 -8.66
C GLY A 762 -40.39 9.81 -8.61
N TRP A 763 -39.66 10.55 -9.46
CA TRP A 763 -38.20 10.61 -9.35
C TRP A 763 -37.77 11.42 -8.13
N THR A 764 -36.93 10.80 -7.31
CA THR A 764 -36.13 11.48 -6.28
C THR A 764 -34.69 11.56 -6.76
N ARG A 765 -33.87 12.37 -6.09
CA ARG A 765 -32.42 12.39 -6.31
C ARG A 765 -31.84 10.98 -6.16
N GLY A 766 -32.24 10.26 -5.10
CA GLY A 766 -31.79 8.89 -4.83
C GLY A 766 -32.19 7.90 -5.93
N SER A 767 -33.49 7.84 -6.28
CA SER A 767 -33.97 6.87 -7.27
C SER A 767 -33.44 7.14 -8.68
N ARG A 768 -33.28 8.42 -9.06
CA ARG A 768 -32.71 8.79 -10.37
C ARG A 768 -31.23 8.46 -10.46
N LEU A 769 -30.44 8.75 -9.42
CA LEU A 769 -29.02 8.39 -9.38
C LEU A 769 -28.80 6.88 -9.38
N ALA A 770 -29.64 6.13 -8.64
CA ALA A 770 -29.62 4.67 -8.64
C ALA A 770 -29.94 4.10 -10.03
N ARG A 771 -30.97 4.63 -10.71
CA ARG A 771 -31.29 4.23 -12.09
C ARG A 771 -30.16 4.56 -13.07
N HIS A 772 -29.58 5.75 -12.97
CA HIS A 772 -28.45 6.13 -13.82
C HIS A 772 -27.25 5.18 -13.61
N THR A 773 -26.94 4.85 -12.36
CA THR A 773 -25.91 3.88 -11.97
C THR A 773 -26.20 2.50 -12.56
N GLU A 774 -27.44 2.00 -12.47
CA GLU A 774 -27.85 0.73 -13.08
C GLU A 774 -27.60 0.71 -14.59
N LEU A 775 -27.96 1.79 -15.30
CA LEU A 775 -27.75 1.90 -16.74
C LEU A 775 -26.26 1.94 -17.11
N LEU A 776 -25.43 2.62 -16.32
CA LEU A 776 -23.99 2.71 -16.55
C LEU A 776 -23.28 1.36 -16.30
N ARG A 777 -23.74 0.55 -15.33
CA ARG A 777 -23.18 -0.77 -15.05
C ARG A 777 -23.30 -1.74 -16.22
N ARG A 778 -24.30 -1.56 -17.10
CA ARG A 778 -24.47 -2.36 -18.32
C ARG A 778 -23.30 -2.19 -19.31
N ARG A 779 -22.43 -1.20 -19.12
CA ARG A 779 -21.27 -0.92 -19.98
C ARG A 779 -20.03 -1.74 -19.63
N GLY A 780 -19.96 -2.33 -18.43
CA GLY A 780 -18.82 -3.14 -17.99
C GLY A 780 -18.50 -3.02 -16.50
N PRO A 781 -17.46 -3.72 -16.02
CA PRO A 781 -17.05 -3.70 -14.61
C PRO A 781 -16.72 -2.29 -14.11
N VAL A 782 -17.12 -1.99 -12.88
CA VAL A 782 -17.02 -0.64 -12.30
C VAL A 782 -15.66 -0.41 -11.65
N TRP A 783 -14.94 0.59 -12.14
CA TRP A 783 -13.72 1.10 -11.52
C TRP A 783 -13.94 2.53 -11.07
N LEU A 784 -14.07 2.75 -9.76
CA LEU A 784 -14.36 4.05 -9.18
C LEU A 784 -13.08 4.89 -9.03
N GLY A 785 -12.96 5.95 -9.82
CA GLY A 785 -11.95 6.99 -9.65
C GLY A 785 -12.23 7.84 -8.41
N LEU A 786 -11.45 7.63 -7.36
CA LEU A 786 -11.55 8.35 -6.10
C LEU A 786 -10.64 9.58 -6.11
N THR A 787 -11.27 10.76 -6.05
CA THR A 787 -10.57 12.07 -6.00
C THR A 787 -10.51 12.65 -4.59
N GLY A 788 -10.99 11.93 -3.57
CA GLY A 788 -11.14 12.42 -2.20
C GLY A 788 -12.33 13.37 -2.00
N GLU A 789 -13.07 13.70 -3.06
CA GLU A 789 -14.20 14.62 -3.02
C GLU A 789 -15.50 13.94 -2.52
N GLU A 790 -16.47 14.76 -2.11
CA GLU A 790 -17.81 14.33 -1.67
C GLU A 790 -18.53 13.44 -2.69
N GLY A 791 -18.33 13.68 -3.98
CA GLY A 791 -18.89 12.86 -5.04
C GLY A 791 -18.38 11.43 -5.02
N SER A 792 -17.06 11.24 -4.84
CA SER A 792 -16.46 9.91 -4.70
C SER A 792 -17.01 9.16 -3.49
N ARG A 793 -17.25 9.85 -2.36
CA ARG A 793 -17.85 9.23 -1.17
C ARG A 793 -19.28 8.76 -1.45
N GLN A 794 -20.14 9.60 -2.02
CA GLN A 794 -21.52 9.23 -2.30
C GLN A 794 -21.62 8.10 -3.32
N LEU A 795 -20.72 8.03 -4.31
CA LEU A 795 -20.66 6.89 -5.21
C LEU A 795 -20.22 5.62 -4.51
N LEU A 796 -19.21 5.72 -3.66
CA LEU A 796 -18.75 4.58 -2.89
C LEU A 796 -19.87 4.05 -1.98
N GLU A 797 -20.60 4.91 -1.28
CA GLU A 797 -21.75 4.53 -0.45
C GLU A 797 -22.88 3.87 -1.26
N LEU A 798 -23.17 4.40 -2.45
CA LEU A 798 -24.18 3.84 -3.36
C LEU A 798 -23.76 2.46 -3.90
N LEU A 799 -22.48 2.30 -4.23
CA LEU A 799 -21.93 1.10 -4.86
C LEU A 799 -21.53 0.03 -3.84
N ALA A 800 -21.18 0.41 -2.62
CA ALA A 800 -20.76 -0.51 -1.55
C ALA A 800 -21.90 -1.42 -1.04
N GLN A 801 -23.15 -1.16 -1.45
CA GLN A 801 -24.24 -2.12 -1.22
C GLN A 801 -24.10 -3.39 -2.09
N ASP A 802 -23.23 -3.35 -3.09
CA ASP A 802 -23.02 -4.39 -4.10
C ASP A 802 -21.51 -4.57 -4.35
N THR A 803 -20.78 -4.98 -3.29
CA THR A 803 -19.31 -4.95 -3.23
C THR A 803 -18.59 -5.93 -4.16
N ALA A 804 -19.27 -6.97 -4.65
CA ALA A 804 -18.61 -8.08 -5.32
C ALA A 804 -17.87 -7.67 -6.61
N ASP A 805 -18.32 -6.61 -7.29
CA ASP A 805 -17.83 -6.22 -8.62
C ASP A 805 -17.27 -4.78 -8.70
N VAL A 806 -17.04 -4.14 -7.55
CA VAL A 806 -16.57 -2.74 -7.51
C VAL A 806 -15.09 -2.70 -7.12
N GLN A 807 -14.30 -2.03 -7.94
CA GLN A 807 -12.89 -1.72 -7.68
C GLN A 807 -12.73 -0.21 -7.54
N ALA A 808 -11.83 0.24 -6.68
CA ALA A 808 -11.50 1.66 -6.54
C ALA A 808 -10.10 1.96 -7.05
N ILE A 809 -9.91 3.15 -7.62
CA ILE A 809 -8.62 3.62 -8.11
C ILE A 809 -8.39 5.08 -7.75
N SER A 810 -7.17 5.41 -7.37
CA SER A 810 -6.70 6.80 -7.23
C SER A 810 -5.33 6.94 -7.87
N TRP A 811 -4.91 8.15 -8.15
CA TRP A 811 -3.61 8.44 -8.75
C TRP A 811 -2.88 9.51 -7.96
N TRP A 812 -1.55 9.40 -7.96
CA TRP A 812 -0.68 10.31 -7.26
C TRP A 812 0.44 10.79 -8.18
N ASP A 813 0.54 12.11 -8.36
CA ASP A 813 1.79 12.71 -8.81
C ASP A 813 2.74 12.85 -7.60
N ARG A 814 3.72 11.95 -7.53
CA ARG A 814 4.71 11.95 -6.45
C ARG A 814 5.52 13.24 -6.35
N LEU A 815 5.62 14.05 -7.42
CA LEU A 815 6.32 15.33 -7.40
C LEU A 815 5.42 16.50 -7.00
N ALA A 816 4.12 16.28 -6.82
CA ALA A 816 3.23 17.31 -6.33
C ALA A 816 3.54 17.66 -4.85
N PRO A 817 3.14 18.87 -4.37
CA PRO A 817 3.27 19.28 -2.97
C PRO A 817 2.61 18.31 -1.98
N ASP A 818 2.93 18.39 -0.69
CA ASP A 818 2.51 17.37 0.30
C ASP A 818 0.97 17.32 0.42
N GLU A 819 0.33 18.48 0.29
CA GLU A 819 -1.12 18.67 0.30
C GLU A 819 -1.80 17.94 -0.87
N ALA A 820 -1.11 17.78 -2.02
CA ALA A 820 -1.66 17.07 -3.16
C ALA A 820 -1.73 15.55 -2.96
N ALA A 821 -1.11 15.02 -1.90
CA ALA A 821 -1.24 13.62 -1.52
C ALA A 821 -2.47 13.35 -0.62
N ASP A 822 -3.06 14.39 0.00
CA ASP A 822 -4.23 14.24 0.90
C ASP A 822 -5.46 13.63 0.23
N PRO A 823 -5.80 13.97 -1.03
CA PRO A 823 -6.84 13.27 -1.77
C PRO A 823 -6.63 11.77 -1.88
N VAL A 824 -5.38 11.31 -2.07
CA VAL A 824 -5.04 9.88 -2.21
C VAL A 824 -5.21 9.16 -0.88
N PHE A 825 -4.74 9.74 0.22
CA PHE A 825 -4.92 9.15 1.56
C PHE A 825 -6.39 9.11 1.99
N THR A 826 -7.14 10.16 1.64
CA THR A 826 -8.59 10.24 1.88
C THR A 826 -9.32 9.17 1.07
N ALA A 827 -9.04 9.08 -0.24
CA ALA A 827 -9.58 8.04 -1.13
C ALA A 827 -9.31 6.63 -0.62
N SER A 828 -8.05 6.35 -0.27
CA SER A 828 -7.62 5.07 0.32
C SER A 828 -8.40 4.74 1.61
N THR A 829 -8.57 5.72 2.50
CA THR A 829 -9.34 5.52 3.74
C THR A 829 -10.81 5.24 3.47
N LEU A 830 -11.41 5.96 2.51
CA LEU A 830 -12.80 5.73 2.09
C LEU A 830 -12.99 4.31 1.55
N ALA A 831 -12.15 3.89 0.59
CA ALA A 831 -12.23 2.57 -0.02
C ALA A 831 -12.06 1.45 1.02
N ALA A 832 -11.04 1.55 1.88
CA ALA A 832 -10.80 0.57 2.94
C ALA A 832 -11.97 0.48 3.93
N THR A 833 -12.60 1.61 4.29
CA THR A 833 -13.77 1.63 5.18
C THR A 833 -14.99 0.97 4.54
N ALA A 834 -15.13 1.09 3.21
CA ALA A 834 -16.20 0.46 2.45
C ALA A 834 -15.92 -1.01 2.10
N GLY A 835 -14.78 -1.58 2.50
CA GLY A 835 -14.37 -2.93 2.11
C GLY A 835 -14.11 -3.09 0.60
N VAL A 836 -13.91 -1.98 -0.12
CA VAL A 836 -13.69 -1.99 -1.58
C VAL A 836 -12.19 -2.07 -1.86
N PRO A 837 -11.72 -3.04 -2.66
CA PRO A 837 -10.31 -3.12 -3.04
C PRO A 837 -9.88 -1.83 -3.76
N HIS A 838 -8.70 -1.33 -3.38
CA HIS A 838 -8.22 -0.01 -3.81
C HIS A 838 -6.86 -0.11 -4.46
N ARG A 839 -6.74 0.53 -5.63
CA ARG A 839 -5.50 0.66 -6.38
C ARG A 839 -4.98 2.11 -6.39
N VAL A 840 -3.70 2.30 -6.07
CA VAL A 840 -2.99 3.57 -6.24
C VAL A 840 -2.09 3.50 -7.46
N LEU A 841 -2.20 4.48 -8.35
CA LEU A 841 -1.34 4.64 -9.52
C LEU A 841 -0.36 5.80 -9.34
N GLY A 842 0.92 5.56 -9.62
CA GLY A 842 1.93 6.61 -9.69
C GLY A 842 2.01 7.22 -11.09
N LEU A 843 1.72 8.51 -11.24
CA LEU A 843 1.69 9.18 -12.56
C LEU A 843 3.08 9.27 -13.24
N ARG A 844 4.16 9.20 -12.47
CA ARG A 844 5.56 9.26 -12.95
C ARG A 844 6.28 7.92 -12.89
N GLU A 845 5.53 6.84 -12.71
CA GLU A 845 6.10 5.54 -12.38
C GLU A 845 5.96 4.55 -13.51
N ASP A 846 7.04 3.77 -13.71
CA ASP A 846 6.91 2.49 -14.38
C ASP A 846 6.23 1.56 -13.36
N LEU A 847 5.12 0.90 -13.73
CA LEU A 847 4.36 0.00 -12.85
C LEU A 847 5.18 -1.16 -12.24
N ASP A 848 6.41 -1.38 -12.71
CA ASP A 848 7.31 -2.47 -12.29
C ASP A 848 8.59 -1.98 -11.59
N GLY A 849 8.82 -0.66 -11.47
CA GLY A 849 10.04 -0.11 -10.87
C GLY A 849 11.36 -0.49 -11.58
N ALA A 850 11.30 -1.05 -12.81
CA ALA A 850 12.48 -1.63 -13.44
C ALA A 850 13.47 -0.55 -13.95
N HIS A 851 14.68 -0.54 -13.40
CA HIS A 851 15.81 0.30 -13.84
C HIS A 851 16.42 -0.09 -15.21
N GLY A 852 15.64 -0.68 -16.11
CA GLY A 852 16.11 -1.14 -17.42
C GLY A 852 16.42 0.00 -18.40
N GLY A 853 17.38 -0.22 -19.31
CA GLY A 853 17.71 0.71 -20.41
C GLY A 853 16.50 1.14 -21.27
N PRO A 854 15.57 0.24 -21.63
CA PRO A 854 14.38 0.60 -22.41
C PRO A 854 13.46 1.61 -21.69
N GLY A 855 13.28 1.49 -20.37
CA GLY A 855 12.46 2.40 -19.57
C GLY A 855 13.07 3.80 -19.42
N ARG A 856 14.42 3.93 -19.48
CA ARG A 856 15.09 5.24 -19.53
C ARG A 856 14.90 5.93 -20.87
N SER A 857 15.00 5.21 -21.98
CA SER A 857 14.81 5.77 -23.33
C SER A 857 13.37 6.21 -23.58
N ALA A 858 12.38 5.37 -23.24
CA ALA A 858 10.96 5.73 -23.40
C ALA A 858 10.59 6.98 -22.59
N ARG A 859 11.17 7.12 -21.38
CA ARG A 859 10.96 8.28 -20.51
C ARG A 859 11.63 9.55 -21.05
N GLY A 860 12.85 9.46 -21.57
CA GLY A 860 13.50 10.61 -22.21
C GLY A 860 12.76 11.11 -23.45
N VAL A 861 12.12 10.20 -24.21
CA VAL A 861 11.24 10.55 -25.34
C VAL A 861 9.93 11.18 -24.85
N ALA A 862 9.30 10.65 -23.81
CA ALA A 862 8.09 11.22 -23.22
C ALA A 862 8.33 12.60 -22.58
N GLU A 863 9.41 12.77 -21.82
CA GLU A 863 9.81 14.06 -21.23
C GLU A 863 10.17 15.09 -22.31
N ALA A 864 10.85 14.69 -23.39
CA ALA A 864 11.16 15.57 -24.52
C ALA A 864 9.92 15.92 -25.37
N ALA A 865 9.00 14.97 -25.57
CA ALA A 865 7.72 15.24 -26.24
C ALA A 865 6.84 16.19 -25.41
N LEU A 866 6.77 15.99 -24.09
CA LEU A 866 6.07 16.88 -23.16
C LEU A 866 6.69 18.28 -23.14
N ALA A 867 8.02 18.40 -23.19
CA ALA A 867 8.72 19.68 -23.25
C ALA A 867 8.52 20.43 -24.59
N ALA A 868 8.17 19.72 -25.67
CA ALA A 868 7.95 20.29 -26.99
C ALA A 868 6.47 20.66 -27.27
N SER A 869 5.52 20.12 -26.49
CA SER A 869 4.07 20.25 -26.76
C SER A 869 3.31 21.19 -25.83
N TRP A 870 3.98 21.86 -24.87
CA TRP A 870 3.33 22.79 -23.92
C TRP A 870 4.25 23.99 -23.62
N PRO A 871 3.82 25.26 -23.79
CA PRO A 871 4.62 26.41 -23.40
C PRO A 871 4.91 26.43 -21.90
N GLN A 872 6.05 27.01 -21.52
CA GLN A 872 6.66 26.97 -20.19
C GLN A 872 5.93 27.73 -19.05
N ASP A 873 4.66 28.12 -19.22
CA ASP A 873 3.86 28.72 -18.14
C ASP A 873 2.71 27.78 -17.73
N GLY A 874 3.00 26.83 -16.84
CA GLY A 874 1.99 26.23 -15.95
C GLY A 874 1.68 24.74 -16.10
N ARG A 875 2.36 23.96 -15.25
CA ARG A 875 1.95 22.66 -14.67
C ARG A 875 1.91 21.44 -15.61
N VAL A 876 3.08 20.81 -15.68
CA VAL A 876 3.34 19.43 -16.16
C VAL A 876 2.28 18.46 -15.62
N GLN A 877 1.36 18.02 -16.48
CA GLN A 877 0.50 16.86 -16.23
C GLN A 877 0.97 15.70 -17.11
N LEU A 878 1.13 14.53 -16.50
CA LEU A 878 1.54 13.31 -17.20
C LEU A 878 0.31 12.62 -17.79
N PRO A 879 0.49 11.71 -18.77
CA PRO A 879 -0.62 10.90 -19.28
C PRO A 879 -1.11 9.93 -18.20
N LEU A 880 -2.03 10.40 -17.35
CA LEU A 880 -2.86 9.58 -16.46
C LEU A 880 -3.56 8.48 -17.26
N SER A 881 -3.94 8.80 -18.49
CA SER A 881 -4.37 7.88 -19.53
C SER A 881 -3.50 6.61 -19.60
N ASP A 882 -2.23 6.69 -19.98
CA ASP A 882 -1.37 5.52 -20.14
C ASP A 882 -1.29 4.64 -18.88
N ALA A 883 -1.29 5.29 -17.69
CA ALA A 883 -1.25 4.58 -16.41
C ALA A 883 -2.56 3.84 -16.13
N LEU A 884 -3.71 4.47 -16.41
CA LEU A 884 -5.02 3.86 -16.28
C LEU A 884 -5.22 2.73 -17.30
N ASP A 885 -4.80 2.89 -18.55
CA ASP A 885 -4.94 1.87 -19.60
C ASP A 885 -4.16 0.60 -19.28
N GLN A 886 -3.01 0.72 -18.61
CA GLN A 886 -2.21 -0.41 -18.14
C GLN A 886 -2.81 -1.04 -16.87
N ALA A 887 -3.49 -0.24 -16.05
CA ALA A 887 -4.04 -0.69 -14.78
C ALA A 887 -5.41 -1.36 -14.92
N LEU A 888 -6.25 -0.87 -15.84
CA LEU A 888 -7.64 -1.26 -15.97
C LEU A 888 -7.81 -2.43 -16.96
N PRO A 889 -8.67 -3.42 -16.66
CA PRO A 889 -9.17 -4.40 -17.62
C PRO A 889 -9.71 -3.74 -18.90
N ASP A 890 -9.71 -4.45 -20.03
CA ASP A 890 -10.09 -3.87 -21.33
C ASP A 890 -11.58 -3.47 -21.41
N ASP A 891 -12.41 -4.18 -20.64
CA ASP A 891 -13.85 -3.98 -20.51
C ASP A 891 -14.24 -3.07 -19.33
N ALA A 892 -13.27 -2.63 -18.53
CA ALA A 892 -13.53 -1.77 -17.38
C ALA A 892 -14.15 -0.43 -17.78
N VAL A 893 -15.03 0.09 -16.94
CA VAL A 893 -15.59 1.44 -17.06
C VAL A 893 -15.08 2.26 -15.88
N LEU A 894 -14.43 3.40 -16.16
CA LEU A 894 -13.94 4.30 -15.13
C LEU A 894 -15.06 5.27 -14.70
N TRP A 895 -15.48 5.20 -13.44
CA TRP A 895 -16.53 6.03 -12.88
C TRP A 895 -15.92 7.18 -12.12
N LEU A 896 -16.31 8.42 -12.44
CA LEU A 896 -15.81 9.61 -11.75
C LEU A 896 -16.91 10.28 -10.95
N GLY A 897 -16.60 10.61 -9.69
CA GLY A 897 -17.49 11.32 -8.78
C GLY A 897 -17.63 12.82 -9.06
N SER A 898 -17.17 13.31 -10.21
CA SER A 898 -17.21 14.73 -10.57
C SER A 898 -18.65 15.22 -10.66
N ARG A 899 -18.95 16.29 -9.92
CA ARG A 899 -20.27 16.92 -9.94
C ARG A 899 -20.29 18.14 -10.87
N PRO A 900 -21.42 18.41 -11.52
CA PRO A 900 -21.64 19.69 -12.16
C PRO A 900 -21.46 20.80 -11.12
N VAL A 901 -20.66 21.81 -11.47
CA VAL A 901 -20.69 23.07 -10.73
C VAL A 901 -22.10 23.62 -10.91
N PRO A 902 -22.83 23.96 -9.83
CA PRO A 902 -24.16 24.55 -9.97
C PRO A 902 -24.08 25.75 -10.91
N PRO A 903 -25.05 25.93 -11.84
CA PRO A 903 -25.11 27.15 -12.63
C PRO A 903 -25.06 28.34 -11.65
N ARG A 904 -24.18 29.31 -11.93
CA ARG A 904 -24.09 30.53 -11.11
C ARG A 904 -25.50 31.08 -10.97
N ALA A 905 -25.87 31.51 -9.75
CA ALA A 905 -27.15 32.15 -9.51
C ALA A 905 -27.40 33.19 -10.60
N LEU A 906 -28.58 33.11 -11.23
CA LEU A 906 -29.04 34.00 -12.30
C LEU A 906 -28.63 35.45 -11.98
N GLY A 907 -27.61 35.99 -12.67
CA GLY A 907 -27.16 37.39 -12.52
C GLY A 907 -25.73 37.64 -12.00
N ALA A 908 -24.94 36.63 -11.61
CA ALA A 908 -23.54 36.87 -11.24
C ALA A 908 -22.64 37.01 -12.48
N PRO A 909 -21.89 38.13 -12.67
CA PRO A 909 -21.07 38.33 -13.86
C PRO A 909 -19.99 37.25 -14.00
N ALA A 910 -19.84 36.75 -15.22
CA ALA A 910 -18.79 35.81 -15.59
C ALA A 910 -17.43 36.53 -15.58
N GLY A 911 -16.66 36.40 -14.49
CA GLY A 911 -15.25 36.76 -14.50
C GLY A 911 -14.52 36.04 -15.66
N PRO A 912 -13.81 36.76 -16.55
CA PRO A 912 -13.16 36.16 -17.71
C PRO A 912 -11.98 35.29 -17.25
N SER A 913 -11.84 34.09 -17.82
CA SER A 913 -10.66 33.20 -17.83
C SER A 913 -10.41 32.14 -16.73
N ALA A 914 -10.97 32.20 -15.52
CA ALA A 914 -10.40 31.37 -14.43
C ALA A 914 -10.82 29.88 -14.35
N VAL A 915 -11.88 29.42 -15.04
CA VAL A 915 -12.47 28.08 -14.77
C VAL A 915 -12.39 27.10 -15.95
N CYS A 916 -12.28 27.57 -17.19
CA CYS A 916 -12.26 26.68 -18.35
C CYS A 916 -10.87 26.09 -18.67
N CYS A 917 -9.79 26.67 -18.13
CA CYS A 917 -8.42 26.31 -18.54
C CYS A 917 -7.71 25.34 -17.59
N ASN A 918 -8.35 24.88 -16.50
CA ASN A 918 -7.78 23.81 -15.70
C ASN A 918 -8.23 22.47 -16.27
N PRO A 919 -7.31 21.64 -16.79
CA PRO A 919 -7.65 20.29 -17.23
C PRO A 919 -8.35 19.56 -16.09
N ARG A 920 -9.60 19.18 -16.37
CA ARG A 920 -10.42 18.40 -15.44
C ARG A 920 -9.85 16.99 -15.40
N VAL A 921 -10.11 16.27 -14.30
CA VAL A 921 -9.75 14.85 -14.20
C VAL A 921 -10.27 14.07 -15.42
N ILE A 922 -11.45 14.43 -15.93
CA ILE A 922 -12.03 13.81 -17.12
C ILE A 922 -11.17 13.99 -18.37
N ASP A 923 -10.57 15.17 -18.57
CA ASP A 923 -9.71 15.48 -19.72
C ASP A 923 -8.46 14.58 -19.70
N LEU A 924 -7.95 14.28 -18.51
CA LEU A 924 -6.81 13.39 -18.29
C LEU A 924 -7.13 11.89 -18.47
N THR A 925 -8.41 11.55 -18.50
CA THR A 925 -8.90 10.18 -18.70
C THR A 925 -9.42 9.95 -20.13
N GLN A 926 -9.41 10.98 -20.99
CA GLN A 926 -9.82 10.82 -22.37
C GLN A 926 -8.94 9.79 -23.09
N GLY A 927 -9.59 8.85 -23.76
CA GLY A 927 -8.93 7.76 -24.49
C GLY A 927 -8.70 6.50 -23.70
N VAL A 928 -9.02 6.52 -22.40
CA VAL A 928 -8.66 5.44 -21.50
C VAL A 928 -9.88 4.85 -20.87
N ARG A 929 -10.32 3.79 -21.53
CA ARG A 929 -11.56 3.06 -21.24
C ARG A 929 -12.81 3.94 -21.36
N PRO A 930 -14.00 3.34 -21.41
CA PRO A 930 -15.23 4.10 -21.25
C PRO A 930 -15.25 4.81 -19.89
N VAL A 931 -15.56 6.12 -19.89
CA VAL A 931 -15.73 6.91 -18.68
C VAL A 931 -17.22 7.08 -18.40
N ALA A 932 -17.63 6.83 -17.16
CA ALA A 932 -18.98 7.03 -16.66
C ALA A 932 -19.00 8.20 -15.67
N LEU A 933 -20.04 9.01 -15.76
CA LEU A 933 -20.20 10.24 -14.96
C LEU A 933 -21.57 10.21 -14.27
N PRO A 934 -21.74 9.47 -13.17
CA PRO A 934 -23.05 9.24 -12.58
C PRO A 934 -23.75 10.52 -12.10
N PHE A 935 -22.98 11.57 -11.78
CA PHE A 935 -23.52 12.86 -11.37
C PHE A 935 -23.71 13.86 -12.52
N SER A 936 -23.41 13.51 -13.78
CA SER A 936 -23.57 14.42 -14.92
C SER A 936 -25.03 14.54 -15.37
N ASP A 937 -25.92 14.77 -14.42
CA ASP A 937 -27.36 14.89 -14.61
C ASP A 937 -27.83 16.21 -13.97
N ARG A 938 -28.34 17.11 -14.81
CA ARG A 938 -28.79 18.45 -14.39
C ARG A 938 -29.96 18.41 -13.41
N LEU A 939 -30.73 17.33 -13.37
CA LEU A 939 -31.91 17.22 -12.51
C LEU A 939 -31.56 16.81 -11.07
N LEU A 940 -30.42 16.15 -10.83
CA LEU A 940 -30.07 15.64 -9.50
C LEU A 940 -30.03 16.70 -8.39
N SER A 941 -29.66 17.94 -8.72
CA SER A 941 -29.63 19.05 -7.76
C SER A 941 -30.98 19.74 -7.55
N LEU A 942 -31.96 19.47 -8.44
CA LEU A 942 -33.29 20.08 -8.45
C LEU A 942 -34.38 19.14 -7.92
N LEU A 943 -34.11 17.83 -7.88
CA LEU A 943 -35.04 16.82 -7.39
C LEU A 943 -35.09 16.78 -5.85
N PRO A 944 -36.23 16.35 -5.27
CA PRO A 944 -36.33 16.08 -3.83
C PRO A 944 -35.33 14.99 -3.43
N ARG A 945 -34.85 15.06 -2.17
CA ARG A 945 -33.86 14.11 -1.66
C ARG A 945 -34.38 12.69 -1.59
#